data_AF-A0A2E5K541-F1
#
_entry.id   AF-A0A2E5K541-F1
#
_cell.length_a   1.000
_cell.length_b   1.000
_cell.length_c   1.000
_cell.angle_alpha   90.00
_cell.angle_beta   90.00
_cell.angle_gamma   90.00
#
_symmetry.space_group_name_H-M   'P 1'
#
loop_
_entity.id
_entity.type
_entity.pdbx_description
1 polymer ?
#
loop_
_entity_poly.entity_id
_entity_poly.type
_entity_poly.pdbx_seq_one_letter_code
_entity_poly.pdbx_strand_id
1 'polypeptide(L)'
;MLPVAQVELQPLVSATKRLIESLQYVGAPLKPDDEEALRTLFASTDSEAVTSGIQDILDRYTVAGVNINPESRVTVDAGLSPKILVEQGWRTFLVKVHNEAGITPKLIAESPNAEPQFRRSNASKRPSMDITMADVADRWMDLVMYEKRPMNPRLSGLELEYRIIQIFARDSGSREGILAFNVGQGTQDIGFRNEVAILFDCQLAVEVALGVTDWDGKPTSAAFVIKDSDGRVYPNPARRLAPDFFFHDQVYRADGETVLLPSGEFSVTISRGPEYNPQTKNLVIGEDQASANISFTLNRWIHPVSQNWYSGDHHVHAAGCKHYENPTEGVSPADMMRHILGEDLNVGCVLTWGPCWYAQKAHFEGKVHALSQENYIMRYDIEVSGFPSSHAGHLCLLRLSEDDYPGTSLVEEWPSWTLPVLKWGKEQGGVVGYSHSGWGLALPDYGLNGDRIEIFRRKPGPRGRNADTLPDYGMPRFDGIGANEYIVTVAHGVCDFISSVDTPAIWELNIWYHTLNCGFRTRISGETDFPCIYGDKVGLGRVYVKLDEGQDLNFDAWIQGVKNGRSYVGDGMSHIINLKVDDVAVGEPGSGGIISQLDLEKPGSVKVSFDAAAMLQAEQNEYTRSVRDSRLDEKPYWHIERSRIGDTRNVPVEIIVNGEVAVTEEILADGKQRLMEFDLTIKKSSWIAVRILPSAHTNPIFVEVDRKPIRANKRSAQWCIDAVDTCWNSKVGQISEAERPAAKLAYDQAKDIYQKILADTP
;
A
#
# COMPACT_ATOMS: atom_id res chain seq x y z
N MET A 1 17.07 -39.06 4.16
CA MET A 1 17.65 -38.03 5.05
C MET A 1 17.62 -38.53 6.47
N LEU A 2 18.68 -38.27 7.25
CA LEU A 2 18.72 -38.68 8.65
C LEU A 2 17.87 -37.72 9.51
N PRO A 3 17.10 -38.23 10.48
CA PRO A 3 16.42 -37.40 11.47
C PRO A 3 17.45 -36.76 12.42
N VAL A 4 17.27 -35.47 12.72
CA VAL A 4 18.11 -34.72 13.67
C VAL A 4 17.41 -34.69 15.01
N ALA A 5 18.07 -35.21 16.05
CA ALA A 5 17.47 -35.38 17.38
C ALA A 5 17.89 -34.29 18.38
N GLN A 6 19.09 -33.70 18.24
CA GLN A 6 19.61 -32.73 19.20
C GLN A 6 19.45 -31.30 18.68
N VAL A 7 18.31 -30.67 18.94
CA VAL A 7 18.13 -29.24 18.62
C VAL A 7 17.28 -28.55 19.66
N GLU A 8 17.73 -27.37 20.08
CA GLU A 8 17.00 -26.53 21.02
C GLU A 8 15.63 -26.13 20.44
N LEU A 9 14.56 -26.47 21.17
CA LEU A 9 13.18 -26.36 20.71
C LEU A 9 12.80 -24.91 20.36
N GLN A 10 13.06 -23.97 21.26
CA GLN A 10 12.61 -22.59 21.10
C GLN A 10 13.25 -21.91 19.87
N PRO A 11 14.58 -22.00 19.65
CA PRO A 11 15.20 -21.50 18.43
C PRO A 11 14.68 -22.16 17.15
N LEU A 12 14.46 -23.49 17.16
CA LEU A 12 13.91 -24.21 16.01
C LEU A 12 12.52 -23.70 15.64
N VAL A 13 11.60 -23.65 16.61
CA VAL A 13 10.23 -23.12 16.40
C VAL A 13 10.26 -21.69 15.89
N SER A 14 11.13 -20.85 16.45
CA SER A 14 11.29 -19.46 16.00
C SER A 14 11.81 -19.39 14.56
N ALA A 15 12.76 -20.24 14.18
CA ALA A 15 13.28 -20.34 12.82
C ALA A 15 12.21 -20.83 11.83
N THR A 16 11.43 -21.85 12.21
CA THR A 16 10.35 -22.38 11.37
C THR A 16 9.25 -21.34 11.13
N LYS A 17 8.88 -20.53 12.13
CA LYS A 17 7.91 -19.43 11.93
C LYS A 17 8.38 -18.41 10.89
N ARG A 18 9.65 -18.01 10.94
CA ARG A 18 10.25 -17.10 9.93
C ARG A 18 10.31 -17.75 8.54
N LEU A 19 10.56 -19.06 8.49
CA LEU A 19 10.55 -19.82 7.24
C LEU A 19 9.16 -19.81 6.59
N ILE A 20 8.10 -20.07 7.37
CA ILE A 20 6.70 -20.07 6.89
C ILE A 20 6.33 -18.69 6.34
N GLU A 21 6.64 -17.62 7.09
CA GLU A 21 6.42 -16.24 6.63
C GLU A 21 7.17 -15.93 5.32
N SER A 22 8.40 -16.42 5.19
CA SER A 22 9.20 -16.25 3.98
C SER A 22 8.65 -17.02 2.79
N LEU A 23 8.14 -18.25 3.01
CA LEU A 23 7.49 -19.07 1.98
C LEU A 23 6.21 -18.43 1.46
N GLN A 24 5.40 -17.87 2.35
CA GLN A 24 4.23 -17.07 1.98
C GLN A 24 4.63 -15.84 1.16
N TYR A 25 5.64 -15.10 1.61
CA TYR A 25 6.15 -13.91 0.90
C TYR A 25 6.65 -14.19 -0.52
N VAL A 26 7.29 -15.33 -0.76
CA VAL A 26 7.78 -15.71 -2.11
C VAL A 26 6.72 -16.39 -2.98
N GLY A 27 5.46 -16.45 -2.53
CA GLY A 27 4.34 -17.03 -3.27
C GLY A 27 4.37 -18.57 -3.35
N ALA A 28 5.05 -19.23 -2.41
CA ALA A 28 5.12 -20.69 -2.30
C ALA A 28 4.82 -21.17 -0.87
N PRO A 29 3.62 -20.89 -0.33
CA PRO A 29 3.22 -21.30 1.01
C PRO A 29 3.26 -22.83 1.15
N LEU A 30 3.32 -23.31 2.40
CA LEU A 30 3.06 -24.72 2.69
C LEU A 30 1.59 -25.04 2.41
N LYS A 31 1.28 -26.32 2.23
CA LYS A 31 -0.11 -26.78 2.15
C LYS A 31 -0.87 -26.34 3.41
N PRO A 32 -2.16 -25.94 3.30
CA PRO A 32 -2.95 -25.51 4.45
C PRO A 32 -2.93 -26.49 5.63
N ASP A 33 -3.11 -27.79 5.34
CA ASP A 33 -3.08 -28.85 6.36
C ASP A 33 -1.73 -28.94 7.09
N ASP A 34 -0.63 -28.68 6.37
CA ASP A 34 0.72 -28.72 6.92
C ASP A 34 1.03 -27.48 7.76
N GLU A 35 0.54 -26.31 7.34
CA GLU A 35 0.66 -25.08 8.13
C GLU A 35 -0.13 -25.19 9.44
N GLU A 36 -1.34 -25.75 9.40
CA GLU A 36 -2.15 -25.98 10.60
C GLU A 36 -1.53 -27.04 11.53
N ALA A 37 -0.99 -28.12 10.97
CA ALA A 37 -0.25 -29.11 11.73
C ALA A 37 0.97 -28.49 12.44
N LEU A 38 1.73 -27.62 11.76
CA LEU A 38 2.84 -26.88 12.37
C LEU A 38 2.37 -25.94 13.49
N ARG A 39 1.27 -25.21 13.28
CA ARG A 39 0.67 -24.35 14.33
C ARG A 39 0.31 -25.15 15.58
N THR A 40 -0.28 -26.33 15.40
CA THR A 40 -0.60 -27.25 16.49
C THR A 40 0.66 -27.74 17.20
N LEU A 41 1.70 -28.14 16.46
CA LEU A 41 2.98 -28.57 17.03
C LEU A 41 3.64 -27.46 17.85
N PHE A 42 3.60 -26.20 17.40
CA PHE A 42 4.20 -25.08 18.13
C PHE A 42 3.58 -24.80 19.51
N ALA A 43 2.37 -25.32 19.78
CA ALA A 43 1.71 -25.21 21.07
C ALA A 43 2.07 -26.35 22.05
N SER A 44 2.73 -27.41 21.58
CA SER A 44 3.13 -28.55 22.40
C SER A 44 4.36 -28.25 23.24
N THR A 45 4.45 -28.90 24.41
CA THR A 45 5.64 -28.88 25.29
C THR A 45 6.54 -30.09 25.10
N ASP A 46 6.16 -31.05 24.26
CA ASP A 46 6.96 -32.25 23.96
C ASP A 46 8.01 -31.94 22.89
N SER A 47 9.25 -31.72 23.35
CA SER A 47 10.35 -31.31 22.47
C SER A 47 10.68 -32.34 21.38
N GLU A 48 10.60 -33.64 21.68
CA GLU A 48 10.95 -34.68 20.71
C GLU A 48 9.87 -34.80 19.65
N ALA A 49 8.59 -34.78 20.06
CA ALA A 49 7.45 -34.79 19.15
C ALA A 49 7.42 -33.55 18.24
N VAL A 50 7.74 -32.35 18.78
CA VAL A 50 7.79 -31.12 17.96
C VAL A 50 8.93 -31.15 16.97
N THR A 51 10.14 -31.53 17.39
CA THR A 51 11.31 -31.62 16.51
C THR A 51 11.11 -32.66 15.40
N SER A 52 10.55 -33.83 15.72
CA SER A 52 10.20 -34.84 14.71
C SER A 52 9.11 -34.33 13.77
N GLY A 53 8.01 -33.80 14.32
CA GLY A 53 6.87 -33.33 13.53
C GLY A 53 7.22 -32.18 12.58
N ILE A 54 8.09 -31.25 13.00
CA ILE A 54 8.62 -30.21 12.11
C ILE A 54 9.37 -30.84 10.93
N GLN A 55 10.24 -31.82 11.18
CA GLN A 55 11.00 -32.51 10.14
C GLN A 55 10.10 -33.32 9.20
N ASP A 56 9.16 -34.09 9.75
CA ASP A 56 8.20 -34.89 8.98
C ASP A 56 7.40 -34.02 7.99
N ILE A 57 7.06 -32.79 8.41
CA ILE A 57 6.37 -31.84 7.55
C ILE A 57 7.32 -31.21 6.53
N LEU A 58 8.41 -30.58 6.97
CA LEU A 58 9.29 -29.79 6.10
C LEU A 58 10.15 -30.63 5.16
N ASP A 59 10.49 -31.86 5.52
CA ASP A 59 11.30 -32.76 4.67
C ASP A 59 10.56 -33.10 3.37
N ARG A 60 9.20 -33.10 3.37
CA ARG A 60 8.37 -33.28 2.16
C ARG A 60 8.52 -32.15 1.15
N TYR A 61 8.98 -30.98 1.57
CA TYR A 61 9.26 -29.81 0.72
C TYR A 61 10.75 -29.69 0.39
N THR A 62 11.59 -30.60 0.89
CA THR A 62 13.04 -30.50 0.79
C THR A 62 13.57 -31.16 -0.48
N VAL A 63 14.30 -30.41 -1.31
CA VAL A 63 14.92 -30.91 -2.56
C VAL A 63 16.28 -31.56 -2.30
N ALA A 64 17.01 -31.09 -1.30
CA ALA A 64 18.32 -31.60 -0.90
C ALA A 64 18.52 -31.52 0.62
N GLY A 65 19.15 -32.56 1.19
CA GLY A 65 19.64 -32.56 2.57
C GLY A 65 21.14 -32.32 2.59
N VAL A 66 21.58 -31.30 3.32
CA VAL A 66 22.98 -30.90 3.47
C VAL A 66 23.43 -31.27 4.88
N ASN A 67 24.44 -32.13 4.98
CA ASN A 67 25.07 -32.47 6.26
C ASN A 67 26.45 -31.82 6.34
N ILE A 68 26.68 -31.06 7.41
CA ILE A 68 27.94 -30.40 7.74
C ILE A 68 28.49 -31.13 8.96
N ASN A 69 29.48 -31.98 8.74
CA ASN A 69 30.07 -32.77 9.82
C ASN A 69 30.94 -31.91 10.75
N PRO A 70 31.41 -32.41 11.91
CA PRO A 70 32.23 -31.64 12.86
C PRO A 70 33.52 -31.05 12.28
N GLU A 71 34.07 -31.62 11.20
CA GLU A 71 35.23 -31.07 10.46
C GLU A 71 34.84 -30.04 9.38
N SER A 72 33.59 -29.57 9.37
CA SER A 72 33.03 -28.64 8.37
C SER A 72 33.02 -29.18 6.94
N ARG A 73 33.03 -30.50 6.75
CA ARG A 73 32.88 -31.15 5.44
C ARG A 73 31.40 -31.29 5.11
N VAL A 74 31.07 -30.97 3.86
CA VAL A 74 29.70 -30.97 3.36
C VAL A 74 29.43 -32.27 2.60
N THR A 75 28.35 -32.96 2.97
CA THR A 75 27.78 -34.05 2.17
C THR A 75 26.34 -33.74 1.80
N VAL A 76 25.91 -34.11 0.60
CA VAL A 76 24.58 -33.77 0.09
C VAL A 76 23.83 -35.01 -0.37
N ASP A 77 22.58 -35.13 0.08
CA ASP A 77 21.66 -36.19 -0.32
C ASP A 77 20.43 -35.59 -1.02
N ALA A 78 19.81 -36.37 -1.91
CA ALA A 78 18.53 -35.99 -2.50
C ALA A 78 17.44 -35.95 -1.41
N GLY A 79 16.68 -34.86 -1.38
CA GLY A 79 15.56 -34.68 -0.46
C GLY A 79 14.29 -35.40 -0.90
N LEU A 80 13.21 -35.33 -0.11
CA LEU A 80 11.97 -36.07 -0.35
C LEU A 80 10.96 -35.36 -1.26
N SER A 81 11.20 -34.09 -1.62
CA SER A 81 10.26 -33.34 -2.45
C SER A 81 10.05 -33.98 -3.83
N PRO A 82 8.87 -33.87 -4.45
CA PRO A 82 8.74 -34.10 -5.88
C PRO A 82 9.75 -33.24 -6.66
N LYS A 83 10.41 -33.81 -7.66
CA LYS A 83 11.45 -33.12 -8.45
C LYS A 83 10.83 -32.48 -9.69
N ILE A 84 9.80 -31.66 -9.48
CA ILE A 84 9.01 -31.06 -10.56
C ILE A 84 9.43 -29.61 -10.74
N LEU A 85 9.82 -29.24 -11.96
CA LEU A 85 10.07 -27.87 -12.40
C LEU A 85 9.03 -27.44 -13.43
N VAL A 86 9.05 -26.17 -13.83
CA VAL A 86 8.15 -25.62 -14.86
C VAL A 86 9.00 -24.88 -15.88
N GLU A 87 8.81 -25.18 -17.15
CA GLU A 87 9.46 -24.49 -18.25
C GLU A 87 9.19 -22.99 -18.19
N GLN A 88 10.25 -22.19 -18.31
CA GLN A 88 10.22 -20.73 -18.14
C GLN A 88 9.66 -20.29 -16.76
N GLY A 89 9.69 -21.16 -15.76
CA GLY A 89 9.12 -20.95 -14.44
C GLY A 89 10.11 -21.23 -13.30
N TRP A 90 9.90 -20.54 -12.18
CA TRP A 90 10.63 -20.78 -10.94
C TRP A 90 9.81 -21.66 -9.99
N ARG A 91 10.43 -22.72 -9.46
CA ARG A 91 9.91 -23.51 -8.34
C ARG A 91 10.72 -23.25 -7.08
N THR A 92 10.03 -23.26 -5.94
CA THR A 92 10.63 -23.04 -4.63
C THR A 92 10.64 -24.36 -3.86
N PHE A 93 11.78 -24.67 -3.25
CA PHE A 93 12.01 -25.85 -2.42
C PHE A 93 12.69 -25.47 -1.11
N LEU A 94 12.72 -26.42 -0.19
CA LEU A 94 13.55 -26.34 1.02
C LEU A 94 14.87 -27.09 0.82
N VAL A 95 15.87 -26.66 1.60
CA VAL A 95 17.13 -27.36 1.82
C VAL A 95 17.23 -27.61 3.32
N LYS A 96 17.28 -28.88 3.73
CA LYS A 96 17.49 -29.26 5.13
C LYS A 96 18.97 -29.17 5.43
N VAL A 97 19.36 -28.45 6.48
CA VAL A 97 20.76 -28.34 6.92
C VAL A 97 20.89 -29.02 8.27
N HIS A 98 21.67 -30.11 8.30
CA HIS A 98 22.15 -30.76 9.51
C HIS A 98 23.56 -30.23 9.80
N ASN A 99 23.71 -29.41 10.83
CA ASN A 99 24.92 -28.65 11.13
C ASN A 99 25.58 -29.14 12.41
N GLU A 100 26.18 -30.34 12.36
CA GLU A 100 26.90 -30.95 13.50
C GLU A 100 28.09 -30.10 13.95
N ALA A 101 28.64 -29.28 13.06
CA ALA A 101 29.74 -28.37 13.36
C ALA A 101 29.34 -27.13 14.17
N GLY A 102 28.05 -26.77 14.22
CA GLY A 102 27.56 -25.56 14.88
C GLY A 102 28.10 -24.26 14.26
N ILE A 103 28.49 -24.26 12.98
CA ILE A 103 29.12 -23.12 12.32
C ILE A 103 28.08 -22.15 11.73
N THR A 104 28.46 -20.87 11.57
CA THR A 104 27.58 -19.80 11.06
C THR A 104 28.00 -19.14 9.72
N PRO A 105 28.63 -19.84 8.75
CA PRO A 105 28.91 -19.29 7.43
C PRO A 105 27.63 -19.17 6.60
N LYS A 106 27.75 -18.55 5.42
CA LYS A 106 26.69 -18.61 4.42
C LYS A 106 26.70 -19.99 3.75
N LEU A 107 25.53 -20.61 3.63
CA LEU A 107 25.36 -21.79 2.78
C LEU A 107 25.24 -21.32 1.32
N ILE A 108 26.13 -21.79 0.48
CA ILE A 108 26.18 -21.47 -0.94
C ILE A 108 25.70 -22.69 -1.71
N ALA A 109 24.75 -22.47 -2.63
CA ALA A 109 24.31 -23.48 -3.59
C ALA A 109 24.86 -23.12 -4.97
N GLU A 110 25.36 -24.11 -5.70
CA GLU A 110 25.96 -23.99 -7.03
C GLU A 110 25.49 -25.16 -7.91
N SER A 111 25.52 -24.95 -9.23
CA SER A 111 25.27 -26.02 -10.19
C SER A 111 26.04 -25.73 -11.48
N PRO A 112 26.69 -26.73 -12.08
CA PRO A 112 27.25 -26.59 -13.43
C PRO A 112 26.15 -26.28 -14.47
N ASN A 113 24.92 -26.76 -14.23
CA ASN A 113 23.77 -26.50 -15.09
C ASN A 113 23.18 -25.09 -14.92
N ALA A 114 23.64 -24.32 -13.93
CA ALA A 114 23.24 -22.93 -13.66
C ALA A 114 24.36 -21.92 -13.99
N GLU A 115 25.44 -22.34 -14.62
CA GLU A 115 26.50 -21.41 -15.01
C GLU A 115 26.03 -20.40 -16.07
N PRO A 116 26.60 -19.18 -16.10
CA PRO A 116 26.23 -18.16 -17.08
C PRO A 116 26.39 -18.65 -18.53
N GLN A 117 25.39 -18.46 -19.38
CA GLN A 117 25.46 -18.82 -20.80
C GLN A 117 26.33 -17.86 -21.64
N PHE A 118 26.75 -16.74 -21.04
CA PHE A 118 27.59 -15.73 -21.67
C PHE A 118 28.59 -15.17 -20.65
N ARG A 119 29.67 -14.57 -21.15
CA ARG A 119 30.64 -13.83 -20.32
C ARG A 119 30.52 -12.35 -20.58
N ARG A 120 30.67 -11.55 -19.54
CA ARG A 120 30.81 -10.10 -19.67
C ARG A 120 32.06 -9.80 -20.50
N SER A 121 31.97 -8.87 -21.44
CA SER A 121 33.11 -8.46 -22.27
C SER A 121 34.27 -8.01 -21.40
N ASN A 122 35.46 -8.55 -21.67
CA ASN A 122 36.72 -8.06 -21.13
C ASN A 122 37.45 -7.12 -22.11
N ALA A 123 36.75 -6.64 -23.15
CA ALA A 123 37.28 -5.84 -24.24
C ALA A 123 38.46 -6.49 -25.01
N SER A 124 38.62 -7.82 -24.94
CA SER A 124 39.64 -8.52 -25.72
C SER A 124 39.38 -8.36 -27.22
N LYS A 125 40.42 -7.98 -27.96
CA LYS A 125 40.37 -7.92 -29.44
C LYS A 125 40.22 -9.29 -30.10
N ARG A 126 40.41 -10.38 -29.34
CA ARG A 126 40.25 -11.78 -29.76
C ARG A 126 39.67 -12.59 -28.58
N PRO A 127 38.34 -12.62 -28.43
CA PRO A 127 37.72 -13.42 -27.37
C PRO A 127 37.99 -14.92 -27.60
N SER A 128 38.28 -15.64 -26.52
CA SER A 128 38.41 -17.10 -26.53
C SER A 128 37.01 -17.76 -26.54
N MET A 129 36.87 -18.86 -27.28
CA MET A 129 35.63 -19.65 -27.31
C MET A 129 35.64 -20.67 -26.16
N ASP A 130 35.48 -20.17 -24.94
CA ASP A 130 35.52 -20.98 -23.72
C ASP A 130 34.14 -21.57 -23.34
N ILE A 131 33.06 -21.10 -23.96
CA ILE A 131 31.70 -21.62 -23.81
C ILE A 131 31.25 -22.13 -25.17
N THR A 132 30.99 -23.43 -25.28
CA THR A 132 30.54 -24.11 -26.50
C THR A 132 29.01 -24.15 -26.57
N MET A 133 28.45 -24.53 -27.73
CA MET A 133 27.00 -24.73 -27.85
C MET A 133 26.50 -25.91 -27.02
N ALA A 134 27.35 -26.91 -26.74
CA ALA A 134 27.02 -27.99 -25.82
C ALA A 134 26.88 -27.46 -24.39
N ASP A 135 27.80 -26.59 -23.95
CA ASP A 135 27.70 -25.94 -22.64
C ASP A 135 26.43 -25.09 -22.51
N VAL A 136 26.02 -24.41 -23.58
CA VAL A 136 24.75 -23.64 -23.58
C VAL A 136 23.53 -24.56 -23.45
N ALA A 137 23.56 -25.74 -24.08
CA ALA A 137 22.48 -26.72 -23.94
C ALA A 137 22.42 -27.27 -22.51
N ASP A 138 23.56 -27.61 -21.91
CA ASP A 138 23.68 -28.18 -20.56
C ASP A 138 23.39 -27.15 -19.45
N ARG A 139 23.54 -25.85 -19.72
CA ARG A 139 23.18 -24.73 -18.83
C ARG A 139 21.70 -24.37 -18.96
N TRP A 140 20.82 -25.33 -18.63
CA TRP A 140 19.37 -25.23 -18.82
C TRP A 140 18.61 -24.70 -17.58
N MET A 141 19.26 -24.55 -16.42
CA MET A 141 18.62 -24.10 -15.19
C MET A 141 19.27 -22.83 -14.62
N ASP A 142 18.63 -22.25 -13.62
CA ASP A 142 19.24 -21.26 -12.72
C ASP A 142 18.83 -21.62 -11.28
N LEU A 143 19.61 -21.23 -10.28
CA LEU A 143 19.29 -21.50 -8.89
C LEU A 143 19.76 -20.38 -7.96
N VAL A 144 18.95 -20.10 -6.95
CA VAL A 144 19.24 -19.04 -5.98
C VAL A 144 18.74 -19.40 -4.59
N MET A 145 19.56 -19.16 -3.58
CA MET A 145 19.16 -19.23 -2.17
C MET A 145 18.42 -17.95 -1.77
N TYR A 146 17.28 -18.07 -1.09
CA TYR A 146 16.57 -16.90 -0.56
C TYR A 146 17.18 -16.47 0.78
N GLU A 147 17.68 -15.22 0.82
CA GLU A 147 18.49 -14.70 1.92
C GLU A 147 17.94 -13.39 2.51
N LYS A 148 16.78 -12.93 2.04
CA LYS A 148 16.15 -11.68 2.52
C LYS A 148 15.45 -11.89 3.87
N ARG A 149 15.32 -10.82 4.65
CA ARG A 149 14.57 -10.84 5.92
C ARG A 149 13.13 -11.34 5.67
N PRO A 150 12.54 -12.15 6.57
CA PRO A 150 13.01 -12.47 7.92
C PRO A 150 14.09 -13.58 8.01
N MET A 151 14.52 -14.17 6.88
CA MET A 151 15.66 -15.10 6.86
C MET A 151 16.99 -14.35 7.06
N ASN A 152 18.02 -15.08 7.50
CA ASN A 152 19.38 -14.56 7.64
C ASN A 152 20.30 -15.18 6.57
N PRO A 153 21.19 -14.44 5.91
CA PRO A 153 22.12 -15.01 4.93
C PRO A 153 23.10 -16.06 5.50
N ARG A 154 23.39 -15.98 6.81
CA ARG A 154 24.29 -16.90 7.52
C ARG A 154 23.51 -17.99 8.25
N LEU A 155 24.09 -19.18 8.33
CA LEU A 155 23.67 -20.26 9.21
C LEU A 155 23.58 -19.77 10.66
N SER A 156 22.61 -20.30 11.38
CA SER A 156 22.30 -19.93 12.77
C SER A 156 23.23 -20.57 13.79
N GLY A 157 23.90 -21.67 13.41
CA GLY A 157 24.64 -22.53 14.32
C GLY A 157 23.77 -23.57 15.02
N LEU A 158 22.45 -23.58 14.78
CA LEU A 158 21.57 -24.66 15.21
C LEU A 158 21.90 -25.95 14.46
N GLU A 159 21.80 -27.08 15.14
CA GLU A 159 22.03 -28.40 14.55
C GLU A 159 21.05 -28.72 13.42
N LEU A 160 19.83 -28.20 13.49
CA LEU A 160 18.83 -28.28 12.43
C LEU A 160 18.34 -26.89 12.04
N GLU A 161 18.43 -26.59 10.75
CA GLU A 161 17.77 -25.43 10.14
C GLU A 161 17.36 -25.70 8.69
N TYR A 162 16.34 -25.01 8.21
CA TYR A 162 15.85 -25.12 6.83
C TYR A 162 16.10 -23.83 6.07
N ARG A 163 16.55 -23.97 4.82
CA ARG A 163 16.79 -22.87 3.89
C ARG A 163 15.86 -22.98 2.69
N ILE A 164 15.60 -21.84 2.04
CA ILE A 164 14.78 -21.79 0.84
C ILE A 164 15.72 -21.70 -0.37
N ILE A 165 15.52 -22.59 -1.34
CA ILE A 165 16.18 -22.56 -2.65
C ILE A 165 15.12 -22.41 -3.73
N GLN A 166 15.41 -21.62 -4.74
CA GLN A 166 14.56 -21.46 -5.91
C GLN A 166 15.31 -21.97 -7.13
N ILE A 167 14.63 -22.72 -7.99
CA ILE A 167 15.20 -23.34 -9.17
C ILE A 167 14.34 -22.95 -10.38
N PHE A 168 14.98 -22.43 -11.41
CA PHE A 168 14.39 -22.11 -12.71
C PHE A 168 14.69 -23.22 -13.71
N ALA A 169 13.74 -23.52 -14.59
CA ALA A 169 13.99 -24.36 -15.77
C ALA A 169 13.76 -23.56 -17.05
N ARG A 170 14.76 -23.52 -17.94
CA ARG A 170 14.61 -22.97 -19.29
C ARG A 170 13.80 -23.91 -20.19
N ASP A 171 14.03 -25.21 -20.04
CA ASP A 171 13.54 -26.23 -20.97
C ASP A 171 12.54 -27.18 -20.28
N SER A 172 11.60 -27.73 -21.04
CA SER A 172 10.70 -28.81 -20.63
C SER A 172 11.28 -30.23 -20.82
N GLY A 173 10.64 -31.21 -20.19
CA GLY A 173 10.98 -32.63 -20.20
C GLY A 173 11.91 -33.05 -19.06
N SER A 174 12.36 -34.31 -19.09
CA SER A 174 13.32 -34.81 -18.09
C SER A 174 14.68 -34.14 -18.27
N ARG A 175 15.19 -33.55 -17.19
CA ARG A 175 16.49 -32.87 -17.15
C ARG A 175 17.24 -33.21 -15.87
N GLU A 176 18.47 -33.68 -15.99
CA GLU A 176 19.32 -33.89 -14.82
C GLU A 176 20.03 -32.59 -14.47
N GLY A 177 19.96 -32.21 -13.20
CA GLY A 177 20.66 -31.06 -12.64
C GLY A 177 21.50 -31.50 -11.45
N ILE A 178 22.74 -31.03 -11.39
CA ILE A 178 23.63 -31.28 -10.24
C ILE A 178 23.48 -30.12 -9.26
N LEU A 179 23.08 -30.41 -8.02
CA LEU A 179 23.07 -29.42 -6.94
C LEU A 179 24.27 -29.63 -6.04
N ALA A 180 25.16 -28.66 -5.98
CA ALA A 180 26.32 -28.63 -5.08
C ALA A 180 26.11 -27.60 -3.97
N PHE A 181 26.58 -27.92 -2.76
CA PHE A 181 26.54 -27.01 -1.63
C PHE A 181 27.92 -26.84 -1.01
N ASN A 182 28.22 -25.64 -0.52
CA ASN A 182 29.45 -25.36 0.22
C ASN A 182 29.24 -24.25 1.26
N VAL A 183 30.18 -24.11 2.18
CA VAL A 183 30.11 -23.12 3.28
C VAL A 183 31.36 -22.23 3.36
N GLY A 184 32.02 -22.01 2.22
CA GLY A 184 33.22 -21.16 2.08
C GLY A 184 34.48 -21.91 1.59
N GLN A 185 35.56 -21.16 1.36
CA GLN A 185 36.82 -21.69 0.83
C GLN A 185 37.43 -22.75 1.77
N GLY A 186 37.74 -23.93 1.21
CA GLY A 186 38.31 -25.07 1.94
C GLY A 186 37.32 -26.18 2.29
N THR A 187 36.02 -26.00 2.00
CA THR A 187 34.97 -27.04 2.20
C THR A 187 34.65 -27.85 0.95
N GLN A 188 35.29 -27.55 -0.19
CA GLN A 188 35.22 -28.34 -1.41
C GLN A 188 35.95 -29.66 -1.18
N ASP A 189 35.19 -30.73 -1.01
CA ASP A 189 35.73 -32.07 -0.73
C ASP A 189 36.39 -32.63 -1.99
N ILE A 190 37.50 -33.37 -1.83
CA ILE A 190 38.33 -33.90 -2.93
C ILE A 190 37.67 -35.14 -3.60
N GLY A 191 36.34 -35.29 -3.47
CA GLY A 191 35.62 -36.48 -3.89
C GLY A 191 34.14 -36.31 -4.22
N PHE A 192 33.70 -35.12 -4.65
CA PHE A 192 32.34 -34.84 -5.14
C PHE A 192 31.21 -35.23 -4.16
N ARG A 193 31.48 -35.24 -2.85
CA ARG A 193 30.47 -35.61 -1.84
C ARG A 193 29.49 -34.48 -1.54
N ASN A 194 29.86 -33.26 -1.90
CA ASN A 194 29.09 -32.05 -1.64
C ASN A 194 28.08 -31.74 -2.76
N GLU A 195 27.87 -32.67 -3.70
CA GLU A 195 26.94 -32.53 -4.81
C GLU A 195 26.02 -33.75 -4.94
N VAL A 196 24.85 -33.53 -5.52
CA VAL A 196 23.87 -34.57 -5.82
C VAL A 196 23.28 -34.35 -7.21
N ALA A 197 23.27 -35.38 -8.04
CA ALA A 197 22.55 -35.39 -9.31
C ALA A 197 21.06 -35.67 -9.06
N ILE A 198 20.20 -34.81 -9.59
CA ILE A 198 18.75 -34.90 -9.44
C ILE A 198 18.13 -34.87 -10.83
N LEU A 199 17.37 -35.91 -11.18
CA LEU A 199 16.52 -35.90 -12.36
C LEU A 199 15.25 -35.12 -12.07
N PHE A 200 15.10 -33.96 -12.70
CA PHE A 200 13.91 -33.13 -12.64
C PHE A 200 12.96 -33.45 -13.80
N ASP A 201 11.67 -33.45 -13.50
CA ASP A 201 10.59 -33.42 -14.47
C ASP A 201 10.17 -31.96 -14.71
N CYS A 202 10.62 -31.37 -15.81
CA CYS A 202 10.32 -29.98 -16.16
C CYS A 202 9.02 -29.93 -16.96
N GLN A 203 7.92 -29.60 -16.31
CA GLN A 203 6.61 -29.53 -16.96
C GLN A 203 6.58 -28.45 -18.05
N LEU A 204 6.02 -28.80 -19.20
CA LEU A 204 5.74 -27.84 -20.28
C LEU A 204 4.81 -26.75 -19.76
N ALA A 205 5.13 -25.49 -20.03
CA ALA A 205 4.25 -24.35 -19.75
C ALA A 205 3.58 -23.89 -21.03
N VAL A 206 2.27 -23.70 -21.00
CA VAL A 206 1.46 -23.39 -22.18
C VAL A 206 0.89 -21.99 -22.04
N GLU A 207 0.70 -21.32 -23.17
CA GLU A 207 0.07 -20.01 -23.19
C GLU A 207 -1.42 -20.14 -22.85
N VAL A 208 -1.85 -19.36 -21.85
CA VAL A 208 -3.25 -19.21 -21.47
C VAL A 208 -3.69 -17.80 -21.82
N ALA A 209 -4.55 -17.67 -22.83
CA ALA A 209 -5.15 -16.40 -23.22
C ALA A 209 -6.22 -15.96 -22.23
N LEU A 210 -6.15 -14.71 -21.80
CA LEU A 210 -7.06 -14.11 -20.83
C LEU A 210 -8.03 -13.18 -21.56
N GLY A 211 -9.30 -13.57 -21.63
CA GLY A 211 -10.37 -12.70 -22.12
C GLY A 211 -10.95 -11.85 -20.99
N VAL A 212 -11.04 -10.54 -21.17
CA VAL A 212 -11.58 -9.60 -20.18
C VAL A 212 -12.48 -8.58 -20.86
N THR A 213 -13.77 -8.68 -20.59
CA THR A 213 -14.73 -7.63 -20.93
C THR A 213 -15.24 -6.92 -19.68
N ASP A 214 -15.43 -5.61 -19.80
CA ASP A 214 -16.03 -4.79 -18.77
C ASP A 214 -17.56 -5.00 -18.69
N TRP A 215 -18.23 -4.31 -17.77
CA TRP A 215 -19.67 -4.36 -17.55
C TRP A 215 -20.49 -3.99 -18.81
N ASP A 216 -19.92 -3.19 -19.71
CA ASP A 216 -20.53 -2.77 -20.99
C ASP A 216 -20.14 -3.68 -22.17
N GLY A 217 -19.36 -4.74 -21.92
CA GLY A 217 -18.91 -5.70 -22.92
C GLY A 217 -17.66 -5.28 -23.69
N LYS A 218 -17.08 -4.09 -23.45
CA LYS A 218 -15.84 -3.67 -24.10
C LYS A 218 -14.62 -4.37 -23.50
N PRO A 219 -13.56 -4.62 -24.29
CA PRO A 219 -12.30 -5.15 -23.78
C PRO A 219 -11.65 -4.16 -22.80
N THR A 220 -11.03 -4.67 -21.74
CA THR A 220 -10.39 -3.84 -20.71
C THR A 220 -9.19 -4.57 -20.07
N SER A 221 -8.56 -3.91 -19.09
CA SER A 221 -7.51 -4.49 -18.25
C SER A 221 -8.01 -4.76 -16.84
N ALA A 222 -7.49 -5.81 -16.22
CA ALA A 222 -7.84 -6.22 -14.85
C ALA A 222 -6.64 -6.87 -14.15
N ALA A 223 -6.76 -7.02 -12.83
CA ALA A 223 -5.81 -7.73 -12.00
C ALA A 223 -6.19 -9.21 -11.86
N PHE A 224 -5.22 -10.10 -12.03
CA PHE A 224 -5.37 -11.55 -11.97
C PHE A 224 -4.51 -12.16 -10.87
N VAL A 225 -5.11 -12.95 -9.99
CA VAL A 225 -4.43 -13.83 -9.03
C VAL A 225 -4.67 -15.27 -9.46
N ILE A 226 -3.60 -15.98 -9.82
CA ILE A 226 -3.66 -17.37 -10.28
C ILE A 226 -2.92 -18.24 -9.27
N LYS A 227 -3.63 -19.22 -8.68
CA LYS A 227 -3.08 -20.14 -7.68
C LYS A 227 -3.32 -21.58 -8.06
N ASP A 228 -2.31 -22.44 -7.92
CA ASP A 228 -2.48 -23.91 -8.04
C ASP A 228 -3.19 -24.50 -6.79
N SER A 229 -3.44 -25.81 -6.82
CA SER A 229 -4.06 -26.54 -5.69
C SER A 229 -3.21 -26.55 -4.40
N ASP A 230 -1.90 -26.28 -4.50
CA ASP A 230 -1.00 -26.14 -3.36
C ASP A 230 -0.91 -24.68 -2.88
N GLY A 231 -1.66 -23.75 -3.50
CA GLY A 231 -1.68 -22.33 -3.16
C GLY A 231 -0.51 -21.52 -3.73
N ARG A 232 0.30 -22.08 -4.63
CA ARG A 232 1.43 -21.38 -5.26
C ARG A 232 0.93 -20.36 -6.27
N VAL A 233 1.56 -19.19 -6.31
CA VAL A 233 1.16 -18.08 -7.18
C VAL A 233 1.85 -18.12 -8.54
N TYR A 234 1.10 -17.84 -9.60
CA TYR A 234 1.58 -17.83 -10.99
C TYR A 234 1.35 -16.47 -11.67
N PRO A 235 2.35 -15.91 -12.39
CA PRO A 235 3.77 -16.31 -12.40
C PRO A 235 4.40 -16.22 -11.00
N ASN A 236 5.52 -16.90 -10.73
CA ASN A 236 6.12 -16.88 -9.38
C ASN A 236 6.58 -15.45 -8.98
N PRO A 237 6.09 -14.86 -7.87
CA PRO A 237 6.42 -13.48 -7.47
C PRO A 237 7.91 -13.19 -7.29
N ALA A 238 8.69 -14.13 -6.76
CA ALA A 238 10.05 -13.89 -6.29
C ALA A 238 11.04 -13.39 -7.36
N ARG A 239 10.68 -13.52 -8.65
CA ARG A 239 11.54 -13.22 -9.80
C ARG A 239 10.86 -12.34 -10.84
N ARG A 240 9.67 -11.82 -10.53
CA ARG A 240 8.99 -10.90 -11.44
C ARG A 240 9.78 -9.59 -11.51
N LEU A 241 9.83 -9.03 -12.71
CA LEU A 241 10.25 -7.66 -12.96
C LEU A 241 9.08 -6.92 -13.61
N ALA A 242 9.18 -5.59 -13.64
CA ALA A 242 8.20 -4.76 -14.34
C ALA A 242 7.94 -5.34 -15.75
N PRO A 243 6.66 -5.48 -16.16
CA PRO A 243 5.46 -4.89 -15.56
C PRO A 243 4.84 -5.68 -14.40
N ASP A 244 5.35 -6.86 -14.07
CA ASP A 244 4.80 -7.71 -13.00
C ASP A 244 5.60 -7.48 -11.70
N PHE A 245 4.97 -6.94 -10.66
CA PHE A 245 5.70 -6.59 -9.44
C PHE A 245 5.93 -7.82 -8.55
N PHE A 246 7.16 -7.97 -8.06
CA PHE A 246 7.59 -9.12 -7.27
C PHE A 246 6.94 -9.21 -5.87
N PHE A 247 6.37 -8.10 -5.39
CA PHE A 247 5.72 -8.00 -4.09
C PHE A 247 4.19 -8.08 -4.20
N HIS A 248 3.66 -8.42 -5.38
CA HIS A 248 2.25 -8.64 -5.64
C HIS A 248 1.97 -10.12 -5.85
N ASP A 249 0.81 -10.58 -5.38
CA ASP A 249 0.23 -11.84 -5.83
C ASP A 249 -0.27 -11.67 -7.26
N GLN A 250 -0.98 -10.57 -7.51
CA GLN A 250 -1.64 -10.30 -8.77
C GLN A 250 -0.68 -9.87 -9.88
N VAL A 251 -1.09 -10.12 -11.13
CA VAL A 251 -0.51 -9.52 -12.34
C VAL A 251 -1.61 -8.80 -13.12
N TYR A 252 -1.25 -7.74 -13.83
CA TYR A 252 -2.21 -6.98 -14.63
C TYR A 252 -2.14 -7.39 -16.08
N ARG A 253 -3.29 -7.72 -16.66
CA ARG A 253 -3.39 -8.13 -18.06
C ARG A 253 -4.57 -7.43 -18.74
N ALA A 254 -4.35 -7.02 -19.98
CA ALA A 254 -5.40 -6.56 -20.89
C ALA A 254 -6.07 -7.75 -21.58
N ASP A 255 -7.29 -7.53 -22.09
CA ASP A 255 -7.98 -8.50 -22.95
C ASP A 255 -7.06 -9.05 -24.06
N GLY A 256 -6.99 -10.37 -24.15
CA GLY A 256 -6.19 -11.10 -25.13
C GLY A 256 -4.72 -11.31 -24.75
N GLU A 257 -4.21 -10.69 -23.68
CA GLU A 257 -2.86 -11.00 -23.18
C GLU A 257 -2.82 -12.39 -22.53
N THR A 258 -1.60 -12.93 -22.36
CA THR A 258 -1.38 -14.30 -21.93
C THR A 258 -0.59 -14.40 -20.62
N VAL A 259 -0.67 -15.58 -20.02
CA VAL A 259 0.23 -16.07 -18.95
C VAL A 259 0.67 -17.49 -19.29
N LEU A 260 1.85 -17.88 -18.83
CA LEU A 260 2.36 -19.26 -18.97
C LEU A 260 1.97 -20.07 -17.73
N LEU A 261 1.26 -21.17 -17.94
CA LEU A 261 0.86 -22.11 -16.88
C LEU A 261 1.27 -23.54 -17.25
N PRO A 262 1.80 -24.34 -16.31
CA PRO A 262 2.03 -25.76 -16.55
C PRO A 262 0.72 -26.55 -16.54
N SER A 263 0.79 -27.84 -16.85
CA SER A 263 -0.32 -28.76 -16.60
C SER A 263 -0.70 -28.77 -15.10
N GLY A 264 -2.00 -28.83 -14.82
CA GLY A 264 -2.52 -28.79 -13.46
C GLY A 264 -3.86 -28.09 -13.33
N GLU A 265 -4.32 -27.97 -12.09
CA GLU A 265 -5.56 -27.28 -11.71
C GLU A 265 -5.23 -25.94 -11.05
N PHE A 266 -5.92 -24.89 -11.49
CA PHE A 266 -5.71 -23.53 -11.04
C PHE A 266 -7.03 -22.87 -10.64
N SER A 267 -6.98 -22.05 -9.60
CA SER A 267 -7.98 -21.02 -9.32
C SER A 267 -7.50 -19.70 -9.91
N VAL A 268 -8.34 -19.06 -10.71
CA VAL A 268 -8.07 -17.78 -11.38
C VAL A 268 -9.06 -16.77 -10.84
N THR A 269 -8.58 -15.82 -10.05
CA THR A 269 -9.38 -14.72 -9.48
C THR A 269 -9.08 -13.43 -10.22
N ILE A 270 -10.14 -12.73 -10.68
CA ILE A 270 -10.06 -11.45 -11.36
C ILE A 270 -10.68 -10.33 -10.51
N SER A 271 -10.09 -9.13 -10.55
CA SER A 271 -10.60 -7.91 -9.91
C SER A 271 -10.22 -6.66 -10.71
N ARG A 272 -10.96 -5.55 -10.55
CA ARG A 272 -10.69 -4.28 -11.24
C ARG A 272 -11.05 -3.08 -10.34
N GLY A 273 -10.32 -2.87 -9.25
CA GLY A 273 -10.68 -1.87 -8.22
C GLY A 273 -11.84 -2.29 -7.30
N PRO A 274 -12.18 -1.45 -6.31
CA PRO A 274 -13.17 -1.77 -5.26
C PRO A 274 -14.62 -1.73 -5.75
N GLU A 275 -14.90 -1.07 -6.88
CA GLU A 275 -16.23 -0.91 -7.47
C GLU A 275 -16.75 -2.16 -8.21
N TYR A 276 -15.94 -3.21 -8.23
CA TYR A 276 -16.21 -4.49 -8.89
C TYR A 276 -16.19 -5.64 -7.88
N ASN A 277 -17.12 -6.58 -8.05
CA ASN A 277 -17.09 -7.83 -7.30
C ASN A 277 -16.00 -8.74 -7.88
N PRO A 278 -15.04 -9.23 -7.07
CA PRO A 278 -14.08 -10.22 -7.51
C PRO A 278 -14.78 -11.49 -7.99
N GLN A 279 -14.23 -12.14 -9.02
CA GLN A 279 -14.74 -13.41 -9.54
C GLN A 279 -13.63 -14.44 -9.58
N THR A 280 -13.94 -15.67 -9.19
CA THR A 280 -13.01 -16.80 -9.27
C THR A 280 -13.56 -17.88 -10.18
N LYS A 281 -12.73 -18.39 -11.08
CA LYS A 281 -13.03 -19.56 -11.92
C LYS A 281 -11.91 -20.58 -11.81
N ASN A 282 -12.27 -21.85 -11.94
CA ASN A 282 -11.28 -22.93 -12.02
C ASN A 282 -10.85 -23.13 -13.47
N LEU A 283 -9.56 -23.40 -13.67
CA LEU A 283 -8.93 -23.70 -14.95
C LEU A 283 -8.14 -25.00 -14.82
N VAL A 284 -8.32 -25.91 -15.77
CA VAL A 284 -7.55 -27.16 -15.85
C VAL A 284 -6.74 -27.14 -17.13
N ILE A 285 -5.43 -27.38 -17.02
CA ILE A 285 -4.50 -27.50 -18.13
C ILE A 285 -4.07 -28.96 -18.24
N GLY A 286 -4.40 -29.61 -19.37
CA GLY A 286 -3.97 -30.99 -19.63
C GLY A 286 -2.48 -31.10 -19.99
N GLU A 287 -1.90 -32.29 -19.82
CA GLU A 287 -0.47 -32.56 -20.11
C GLU A 287 -0.08 -32.33 -21.58
N ASP A 288 -0.97 -32.65 -22.53
CA ASP A 288 -0.74 -32.51 -23.97
C ASP A 288 -1.41 -31.26 -24.59
N GLN A 289 -1.92 -30.36 -23.76
CA GLN A 289 -2.68 -29.20 -24.23
C GLN A 289 -1.74 -28.11 -24.78
N ALA A 290 -1.85 -27.75 -26.06
CA ALA A 290 -0.94 -26.77 -26.67
C ALA A 290 -1.18 -25.31 -26.23
N SER A 291 -2.41 -24.95 -25.87
CA SER A 291 -2.80 -23.64 -25.34
C SER A 291 -4.14 -23.73 -24.62
N ALA A 292 -4.44 -22.74 -23.78
CA ALA A 292 -5.74 -22.63 -23.11
C ALA A 292 -6.30 -21.21 -23.23
N ASN A 293 -7.57 -21.07 -22.89
CA ASN A 293 -8.19 -19.76 -22.71
C ASN A 293 -9.10 -19.76 -21.49
N ILE A 294 -9.25 -18.60 -20.89
CA ILE A 294 -10.26 -18.33 -19.87
C ILE A 294 -10.76 -16.90 -20.05
N SER A 295 -12.07 -16.70 -19.97
CA SER A 295 -12.67 -15.38 -20.18
C SER A 295 -13.53 -14.97 -19.00
N PHE A 296 -13.54 -13.67 -18.71
CA PHE A 296 -14.31 -13.04 -17.65
C PHE A 296 -15.09 -11.84 -18.20
N THR A 297 -16.29 -11.65 -17.66
CA THR A 297 -17.06 -10.41 -17.83
C THR A 297 -17.20 -9.80 -16.44
N LEU A 298 -16.64 -8.61 -16.25
CA LEU A 298 -16.54 -7.98 -14.95
C LEU A 298 -17.92 -7.59 -14.40
N ASN A 299 -18.10 -7.73 -13.09
CA ASN A 299 -19.36 -7.45 -12.39
C ASN A 299 -19.21 -6.21 -11.53
N ARG A 300 -19.58 -5.05 -12.08
CA ARG A 300 -19.56 -3.76 -11.40
C ARG A 300 -20.80 -3.59 -10.51
N TRP A 301 -20.62 -3.23 -9.24
CA TRP A 301 -21.76 -3.00 -8.33
C TRP A 301 -22.17 -1.52 -8.23
N ILE A 302 -21.25 -0.59 -8.54
CA ILE A 302 -21.53 0.85 -8.65
C ILE A 302 -20.67 1.50 -9.73
N HIS A 303 -21.21 2.52 -10.39
CA HIS A 303 -20.51 3.24 -11.48
C HIS A 303 -20.55 4.75 -11.27
N PRO A 304 -19.72 5.33 -10.37
CA PRO A 304 -19.73 6.77 -10.09
C PRO A 304 -19.53 7.65 -11.34
N VAL A 305 -18.74 7.18 -12.31
CA VAL A 305 -18.50 7.89 -13.58
C VAL A 305 -19.79 8.12 -14.38
N SER A 306 -20.79 7.22 -14.28
CA SER A 306 -22.11 7.44 -14.90
C SER A 306 -22.88 8.64 -14.33
N GLN A 307 -22.45 9.14 -13.17
CA GLN A 307 -22.94 10.35 -12.52
C GLN A 307 -21.88 11.47 -12.55
N ASN A 308 -20.91 11.42 -13.47
CA ASN A 308 -19.75 12.33 -13.61
C ASN A 308 -18.87 12.45 -12.35
N TRP A 309 -18.81 11.41 -11.52
CA TRP A 309 -17.87 11.32 -10.40
C TRP A 309 -16.68 10.46 -10.81
N TYR A 310 -15.50 11.06 -10.91
CA TYR A 310 -14.29 10.42 -11.38
C TYR A 310 -13.35 10.16 -10.21
N SER A 311 -12.93 8.90 -10.08
CA SER A 311 -11.99 8.47 -9.03
C SER A 311 -10.58 8.97 -9.31
N GLY A 312 -9.78 9.15 -8.27
CA GLY A 312 -8.35 9.31 -8.44
C GLY A 312 -7.57 9.03 -7.19
N ASP A 313 -6.30 8.78 -7.40
CA ASP A 313 -5.26 8.62 -6.40
C ASP A 313 -4.16 9.58 -6.79
N HIS A 314 -4.08 10.69 -6.05
CA HIS A 314 -3.14 11.74 -6.39
C HIS A 314 -1.75 11.54 -5.76
N HIS A 315 -1.49 10.37 -5.17
CA HIS A 315 -0.20 10.05 -4.56
C HIS A 315 0.17 8.59 -4.79
N VAL A 316 0.85 8.33 -5.89
CA VAL A 316 1.54 7.06 -6.15
C VAL A 316 2.97 7.32 -6.59
N HIS A 317 3.86 6.36 -6.39
CA HIS A 317 5.27 6.46 -6.76
C HIS A 317 5.64 5.40 -7.79
N ALA A 318 6.66 5.73 -8.59
CA ALA A 318 7.28 4.79 -9.52
C ALA A 318 8.65 4.27 -9.03
N ALA A 319 9.12 4.70 -7.86
CA ALA A 319 10.42 4.30 -7.31
C ALA A 319 10.43 4.34 -5.77
N GLY A 320 11.40 3.65 -5.16
CA GLY A 320 11.58 3.59 -3.71
C GLY A 320 10.57 2.69 -2.96
N CYS A 321 10.73 2.58 -1.64
CA CYS A 321 9.90 1.72 -0.79
C CYS A 321 9.88 0.24 -1.23
N LYS A 322 8.72 -0.31 -1.62
CA LYS A 322 8.62 -1.67 -2.17
C LYS A 322 9.01 -1.72 -3.65
N HIS A 323 8.96 -0.58 -4.36
CA HIS A 323 9.61 -0.50 -5.65
C HIS A 323 11.11 -0.60 -5.48
N TYR A 324 11.75 -0.68 -6.62
CA TYR A 324 13.18 -0.70 -6.70
C TYR A 324 13.77 0.64 -6.24
N GLU A 325 14.84 0.58 -5.47
CA GLU A 325 15.74 1.72 -5.29
C GLU A 325 16.52 2.01 -6.59
N ASN A 326 16.64 1.00 -7.46
CA ASN A 326 17.08 1.07 -8.86
C ASN A 326 16.99 -0.35 -9.46
N PRO A 327 16.47 -0.55 -10.70
CA PRO A 327 17.07 -1.58 -11.54
C PRO A 327 17.24 -1.21 -13.03
N THR A 328 16.97 0.01 -13.52
CA THR A 328 17.76 1.19 -13.18
C THR A 328 16.99 2.48 -12.95
N GLU A 329 16.43 2.60 -11.74
CA GLU A 329 15.88 3.82 -11.09
C GLU A 329 14.36 3.97 -11.11
N GLY A 330 13.65 2.83 -11.16
CA GLY A 330 12.22 2.73 -10.86
C GLY A 330 11.48 1.85 -11.86
N VAL A 331 10.16 1.94 -11.86
CA VAL A 331 9.27 1.40 -12.90
C VAL A 331 8.95 2.51 -13.91
N SER A 332 8.52 2.13 -15.11
CA SER A 332 8.23 3.06 -16.19
C SER A 332 6.82 3.65 -16.09
N PRO A 333 6.53 4.78 -16.76
CA PRO A 333 5.17 5.28 -16.90
C PRO A 333 4.19 4.24 -17.48
N ALA A 334 4.65 3.34 -18.35
CA ALA A 334 3.79 2.28 -18.92
C ALA A 334 3.38 1.23 -17.88
N ASP A 335 4.25 0.92 -16.92
CA ASP A 335 3.96 0.03 -15.81
C ASP A 335 2.91 0.65 -14.87
N MET A 336 3.08 1.94 -14.54
CA MET A 336 2.10 2.67 -13.72
C MET A 336 0.74 2.78 -14.43
N MET A 337 0.72 3.09 -15.72
CA MET A 337 -0.53 3.17 -16.49
C MET A 337 -1.26 1.82 -16.52
N ARG A 338 -0.52 0.70 -16.60
CA ARG A 338 -1.11 -0.65 -16.54
C ARG A 338 -1.86 -0.88 -15.21
N HIS A 339 -1.31 -0.41 -14.10
CA HIS A 339 -1.96 -0.50 -12.78
C HIS A 339 -3.17 0.43 -12.68
N ILE A 340 -3.08 1.68 -13.17
CA ILE A 340 -4.19 2.64 -13.22
C ILE A 340 -5.39 2.03 -13.98
N LEU A 341 -5.15 1.44 -15.15
CA LEU A 341 -6.19 0.80 -15.96
C LEU A 341 -6.77 -0.44 -15.28
N GLY A 342 -5.90 -1.27 -14.71
CA GLY A 342 -6.24 -2.53 -14.07
C GLY A 342 -7.00 -2.38 -12.75
N GLU A 343 -6.91 -1.23 -12.09
CA GLU A 343 -7.66 -0.91 -10.87
C GLU A 343 -8.82 0.08 -11.10
N ASP A 344 -9.17 0.37 -12.36
CA ASP A 344 -10.24 1.32 -12.71
C ASP A 344 -10.10 2.67 -12.00
N LEU A 345 -8.92 3.27 -12.08
CA LEU A 345 -8.61 4.54 -11.45
C LEU A 345 -8.61 5.65 -12.50
N ASN A 346 -9.57 6.59 -12.46
CA ASN A 346 -9.70 7.57 -13.54
C ASN A 346 -8.53 8.58 -13.59
N VAL A 347 -7.94 8.92 -12.45
CA VAL A 347 -6.76 9.80 -12.39
C VAL A 347 -5.70 9.21 -11.45
N GLY A 348 -4.50 8.97 -11.97
CA GLY A 348 -3.33 8.61 -11.17
C GLY A 348 -2.24 9.68 -11.26
N CYS A 349 -1.86 10.28 -10.14
CA CYS A 349 -0.71 11.20 -10.09
C CYS A 349 0.52 10.47 -9.58
N VAL A 350 1.50 10.27 -10.47
CA VAL A 350 2.79 9.67 -10.14
C VAL A 350 3.70 10.77 -9.58
N LEU A 351 3.93 10.75 -8.27
CA LEU A 351 4.72 11.77 -7.59
C LEU A 351 6.19 11.37 -7.57
N THR A 352 7.02 12.20 -8.20
CA THR A 352 8.47 12.13 -8.08
C THR A 352 8.86 12.61 -6.69
N TRP A 353 9.78 11.89 -6.04
CA TRP A 353 10.19 12.12 -4.66
C TRP A 353 11.65 11.73 -4.46
N GLY A 354 12.20 11.83 -3.25
CA GLY A 354 13.64 11.69 -2.98
C GLY A 354 14.33 10.47 -3.62
N PRO A 355 13.87 9.24 -3.37
CA PRO A 355 14.38 8.04 -4.05
C PRO A 355 14.24 8.11 -5.57
N CYS A 356 15.36 7.90 -6.27
CA CYS A 356 15.45 7.99 -7.73
C CYS A 356 15.01 9.34 -8.32
N TRP A 357 15.00 10.42 -7.53
CA TRP A 357 14.56 11.76 -7.95
C TRP A 357 15.05 12.12 -9.36
N TYR A 358 16.37 12.10 -9.58
CA TYR A 358 16.96 12.57 -10.84
C TYR A 358 16.60 11.74 -12.08
N ALA A 359 16.26 10.46 -11.93
CA ALA A 359 15.79 9.63 -13.04
C ALA A 359 14.29 9.77 -13.26
N GLN A 360 13.48 9.67 -12.20
CA GLN A 360 12.03 9.74 -12.30
C GLN A 360 11.55 11.12 -12.74
N LYS A 361 12.27 12.17 -12.34
CA LYS A 361 12.02 13.55 -12.75
C LYS A 361 12.04 13.74 -14.27
N ALA A 362 12.76 12.91 -15.01
CA ALA A 362 12.77 12.96 -16.48
C ALA A 362 11.38 12.68 -17.11
N HIS A 363 10.43 12.15 -16.34
CA HIS A 363 9.04 11.92 -16.75
C HIS A 363 8.10 13.08 -16.40
N PHE A 364 8.56 14.10 -15.68
CA PHE A 364 7.78 15.31 -15.43
C PHE A 364 7.72 16.17 -16.69
N GLU A 365 6.50 16.51 -17.11
CA GLU A 365 6.25 17.33 -18.31
C GLU A 365 5.42 18.59 -18.03
N GLY A 366 4.99 18.82 -16.79
CA GLY A 366 4.05 19.90 -16.42
C GLY A 366 2.64 19.76 -17.04
N LYS A 367 2.31 18.59 -17.60
CA LYS A 367 1.03 18.26 -18.28
C LYS A 367 0.69 16.78 -18.11
N VAL A 368 -0.50 16.39 -18.56
CA VAL A 368 -0.90 14.97 -18.61
C VAL A 368 0.04 14.16 -19.49
N HIS A 369 0.42 12.97 -19.05
CA HIS A 369 1.37 12.10 -19.74
C HIS A 369 0.74 11.52 -21.02
N ALA A 370 1.54 11.30 -22.05
CA ALA A 370 1.09 10.84 -23.38
C ALA A 370 0.42 9.45 -23.40
N LEU A 371 0.58 8.66 -22.33
CA LEU A 371 -0.06 7.34 -22.18
C LEU A 371 -1.49 7.42 -21.61
N SER A 372 -1.97 8.62 -21.27
CA SER A 372 -3.35 8.83 -20.83
C SER A 372 -4.35 8.40 -21.91
N GLN A 373 -5.50 7.91 -21.48
CA GLN A 373 -6.65 7.53 -22.31
C GLN A 373 -7.87 8.37 -21.92
N GLU A 374 -8.95 8.30 -22.72
CA GLU A 374 -10.15 9.17 -22.60
C GLU A 374 -10.69 9.32 -21.17
N ASN A 375 -10.77 8.23 -20.40
CA ASN A 375 -11.28 8.23 -19.02
C ASN A 375 -10.23 7.81 -17.97
N TYR A 376 -8.95 7.78 -18.36
CA TYR A 376 -7.83 7.36 -17.51
C TYR A 376 -6.64 8.28 -17.74
N ILE A 377 -6.41 9.19 -16.82
CA ILE A 377 -5.34 10.18 -16.90
C ILE A 377 -4.20 9.78 -15.97
N MET A 378 -2.98 9.85 -16.50
CA MET A 378 -1.76 9.80 -15.70
C MET A 378 -1.04 11.13 -15.80
N ARG A 379 -0.57 11.66 -14.67
CA ARG A 379 0.26 12.88 -14.62
C ARG A 379 1.42 12.68 -13.65
N TYR A 380 2.57 13.23 -13.98
CA TYR A 380 3.70 13.31 -13.06
C TYR A 380 3.70 14.67 -12.34
N ASP A 381 3.87 14.63 -11.02
CA ASP A 381 3.95 15.80 -10.12
C ASP A 381 4.95 15.45 -8.97
N ILE A 382 4.92 16.13 -7.82
CA ILE A 382 5.96 15.99 -6.78
C ILE A 382 5.38 15.64 -5.40
N GLU A 383 6.06 14.71 -4.71
CA GLU A 383 6.00 14.60 -3.25
C GLU A 383 7.30 15.17 -2.66
N VAL A 384 7.18 16.16 -1.77
CA VAL A 384 8.33 16.74 -1.06
C VAL A 384 8.69 15.84 0.13
N SER A 385 9.35 14.74 -0.19
CA SER A 385 9.75 13.66 0.70
C SER A 385 11.19 13.23 0.43
N GLY A 386 12.01 13.14 1.48
CA GLY A 386 13.47 13.05 1.35
C GLY A 386 14.17 14.41 1.13
N PHE A 387 13.44 15.52 1.33
CA PHE A 387 13.94 16.90 1.22
C PHE A 387 14.25 17.46 2.62
N PRO A 388 14.99 18.59 2.72
CA PRO A 388 15.27 19.23 4.00
C PRO A 388 14.02 19.56 4.85
N SER A 389 12.87 19.81 4.23
CA SER A 389 11.60 20.08 4.93
C SER A 389 10.83 18.84 5.38
N SER A 390 11.24 17.62 4.99
CA SER A 390 10.46 16.40 5.24
C SER A 390 10.21 16.10 6.72
N HIS A 391 11.08 16.55 7.62
CA HIS A 391 10.85 16.42 9.06
C HIS A 391 9.63 17.20 9.55
N ALA A 392 9.22 18.26 8.84
CA ALA A 392 8.13 19.16 9.20
C ALA A 392 6.78 18.75 8.58
N GLY A 393 6.84 17.93 7.52
CA GLY A 393 5.70 17.34 6.84
C GLY A 393 6.01 17.08 5.38
N HIS A 394 5.54 15.98 4.84
CA HIS A 394 5.60 15.68 3.42
C HIS A 394 4.43 16.36 2.71
N LEU A 395 4.68 16.79 1.48
CA LEU A 395 3.77 17.64 0.73
C LEU A 395 3.47 17.02 -0.63
N CYS A 396 2.20 16.99 -1.02
CA CYS A 396 1.81 16.81 -2.42
C CYS A 396 1.76 18.17 -3.11
N LEU A 397 2.56 18.34 -4.17
CA LEU A 397 2.49 19.51 -5.04
C LEU A 397 1.98 19.08 -6.41
N LEU A 398 0.69 19.34 -6.66
CA LEU A 398 0.00 18.87 -7.86
C LEU A 398 -0.18 20.01 -8.86
N ARG A 399 -0.28 19.66 -10.14
CA ARG A 399 -0.47 20.62 -11.23
C ARG A 399 0.66 21.64 -11.32
N LEU A 400 1.90 21.21 -11.07
CA LEU A 400 3.06 22.09 -11.22
C LEU A 400 3.40 22.32 -12.70
N SER A 401 4.04 23.45 -12.97
CA SER A 401 4.64 23.78 -14.27
C SER A 401 6.16 23.62 -14.28
N GLU A 402 6.78 23.76 -13.11
CA GLU A 402 8.20 23.66 -12.83
C GLU A 402 8.36 22.86 -11.53
N ASP A 403 9.31 21.93 -11.54
CA ASP A 403 9.53 20.95 -10.49
C ASP A 403 10.88 21.13 -9.76
N ASP A 404 11.72 22.11 -10.16
CA ASP A 404 12.84 22.60 -9.35
C ASP A 404 12.48 23.86 -8.55
N TYR A 405 12.77 23.81 -7.25
CA TYR A 405 12.63 24.98 -6.40
C TYR A 405 13.59 26.10 -6.85
N PRO A 406 13.16 27.38 -6.91
CA PRO A 406 13.95 28.44 -7.51
C PRO A 406 15.31 28.63 -6.83
N GLY A 407 16.36 28.72 -7.65
CA GLY A 407 17.72 28.94 -7.18
C GLY A 407 18.40 27.72 -6.57
N THR A 408 17.81 26.53 -6.73
CA THR A 408 18.41 25.25 -6.33
C THR A 408 18.89 24.48 -7.55
N SER A 409 19.88 23.62 -7.32
CA SER A 409 20.43 22.65 -8.27
C SER A 409 20.33 21.22 -7.73
N LEU A 410 20.25 21.09 -6.40
CA LEU A 410 20.11 19.83 -5.68
C LEU A 410 18.94 19.89 -4.70
N VAL A 411 18.35 18.73 -4.40
CA VAL A 411 17.21 18.63 -3.48
C VAL A 411 17.56 19.06 -2.05
N GLU A 412 18.84 18.92 -1.66
CA GLU A 412 19.37 19.33 -0.36
C GLU A 412 19.40 20.86 -0.16
N GLU A 413 19.28 21.62 -1.24
CA GLU A 413 19.27 23.09 -1.22
C GLU A 413 17.85 23.67 -1.05
N TRP A 414 16.82 22.81 -1.06
CA TRP A 414 15.43 23.22 -0.85
C TRP A 414 15.19 23.72 0.59
N PRO A 415 14.12 24.51 0.81
CA PRO A 415 13.80 25.00 2.15
C PRO A 415 13.65 23.89 3.19
N SER A 416 14.09 24.16 4.43
CA SER A 416 14.05 23.17 5.53
C SER A 416 12.74 23.13 6.33
N TRP A 417 11.68 23.74 5.82
CA TRP A 417 10.34 23.80 6.41
C TRP A 417 9.28 24.02 5.33
N THR A 418 8.01 23.71 5.63
CA THR A 418 7.00 23.43 4.58
C THR A 418 6.37 24.67 3.97
N LEU A 419 6.22 25.76 4.73
CA LEU A 419 5.53 26.98 4.31
C LEU A 419 6.08 27.60 3.00
N PRO A 420 7.39 27.85 2.82
CA PRO A 420 7.92 28.41 1.58
C PRO A 420 7.68 27.51 0.37
N VAL A 421 7.75 26.19 0.56
CA VAL A 421 7.54 25.20 -0.50
C VAL A 421 6.08 25.21 -0.98
N LEU A 422 5.13 25.23 -0.04
CA LEU A 422 3.70 25.36 -0.36
C LEU A 422 3.39 26.69 -1.08
N LYS A 423 3.99 27.80 -0.65
CA LYS A 423 3.84 29.10 -1.32
C LYS A 423 4.30 29.03 -2.76
N TRP A 424 5.48 28.49 -3.00
CA TRP A 424 6.04 28.33 -4.34
C TRP A 424 5.12 27.47 -5.23
N GLY A 425 4.63 26.33 -4.75
CA GLY A 425 3.69 25.51 -5.52
C GLY A 425 2.41 26.26 -5.89
N LYS A 426 1.86 27.08 -4.98
CA LYS A 426 0.69 27.93 -5.26
C LYS A 426 0.96 29.05 -6.24
N GLU A 427 2.14 29.66 -6.21
CA GLU A 427 2.52 30.72 -7.15
C GLU A 427 2.51 30.24 -8.61
N GLN A 428 2.71 28.94 -8.83
CA GLN A 428 2.57 28.31 -10.15
C GLN A 428 1.12 27.99 -10.55
N GLY A 429 0.15 28.23 -9.66
CA GLY A 429 -1.23 27.77 -9.83
C GLY A 429 -1.42 26.27 -9.55
N GLY A 430 -0.48 25.67 -8.81
CA GLY A 430 -0.60 24.30 -8.30
C GLY A 430 -1.70 24.16 -7.24
N VAL A 431 -2.07 22.92 -6.96
CA VAL A 431 -2.96 22.53 -5.87
C VAL A 431 -2.11 21.74 -4.87
N VAL A 432 -1.95 22.30 -3.68
CA VAL A 432 -0.90 21.84 -2.75
C VAL A 432 -1.45 21.42 -1.39
N GLY A 433 -0.87 20.40 -0.79
CA GLY A 433 -1.35 19.80 0.45
C GLY A 433 -0.32 18.97 1.19
N TYR A 434 -0.72 18.38 2.32
CA TYR A 434 0.10 17.45 3.09
C TYR A 434 -0.28 16.00 2.77
N SER A 435 0.72 15.14 2.64
CA SER A 435 0.59 13.69 2.43
C SER A 435 0.46 12.93 3.75
N HIS A 436 -0.06 11.69 3.70
CA HIS A 436 -0.14 10.69 4.79
C HIS A 436 -0.35 11.33 6.17
N SER A 437 -1.41 12.14 6.25
CA SER A 437 -1.49 13.26 7.19
C SER A 437 -1.36 12.85 8.67
N GLY A 438 -1.75 11.62 9.02
CA GLY A 438 -1.74 11.14 10.39
C GLY A 438 -0.34 10.88 10.97
N TRP A 439 0.73 10.85 10.16
CA TRP A 439 2.07 10.57 10.68
C TRP A 439 2.65 11.68 11.55
N GLY A 440 2.83 11.39 12.84
CA GLY A 440 3.25 12.37 13.85
C GLY A 440 2.07 12.99 14.60
N LEU A 441 0.85 12.71 14.16
CA LEU A 441 -0.41 13.19 14.74
C LEU A 441 -1.11 12.12 15.60
N ALA A 442 -0.36 11.11 16.06
CA ALA A 442 -0.91 10.08 16.92
C ALA A 442 -1.40 10.67 18.25
N LEU A 443 -2.67 10.42 18.56
CA LEU A 443 -3.30 10.88 19.80
C LEU A 443 -2.96 9.94 20.96
N PRO A 444 -2.86 10.44 22.20
CA PRO A 444 -2.71 9.60 23.38
C PRO A 444 -3.85 8.57 23.51
N ASP A 445 -3.49 7.32 23.82
CA ASP A 445 -4.42 6.22 24.07
C ASP A 445 -5.17 6.44 25.39
N TYR A 446 -6.30 5.75 25.57
CA TYR A 446 -6.98 5.61 26.86
C TYR A 446 -6.38 4.43 27.63
N GLY A 447 -5.89 4.67 28.84
CA GLY A 447 -5.49 3.63 29.78
C GLY A 447 -6.69 2.87 30.34
N LEU A 448 -6.43 1.84 31.16
CA LEU A 448 -7.47 0.99 31.76
C LEU A 448 -8.50 1.76 32.60
N ASN A 449 -8.08 2.89 33.20
CA ASN A 449 -8.93 3.74 34.02
C ASN A 449 -9.57 4.90 33.23
N GLY A 450 -9.38 4.96 31.90
CA GLY A 450 -9.86 6.03 31.04
C GLY A 450 -8.93 7.25 30.94
N ASP A 451 -7.86 7.33 31.73
CA ASP A 451 -6.85 8.39 31.63
C ASP A 451 -6.09 8.33 30.31
N ARG A 452 -5.63 9.49 29.81
CA ARG A 452 -4.77 9.53 28.62
C ARG A 452 -3.36 9.04 28.95
N ILE A 453 -2.86 8.10 28.15
CA ILE A 453 -1.50 7.56 28.27
C ILE A 453 -0.72 7.80 26.97
N GLU A 454 0.55 8.16 27.11
CA GLU A 454 1.42 8.38 25.96
C GLU A 454 1.68 7.08 25.19
N ILE A 455 1.67 7.18 23.86
CA ILE A 455 2.05 6.08 22.99
C ILE A 455 3.58 6.04 22.88
N PHE A 456 4.21 5.07 23.54
CA PHE A 456 5.63 4.76 23.33
C PHE A 456 5.80 3.80 22.14
N ARG A 457 5.81 4.33 20.90
CA ARG A 457 6.04 3.53 19.67
C ARG A 457 7.32 2.66 19.68
N ARG A 458 8.27 2.94 20.58
CA ARG A 458 9.59 2.27 20.67
C ARG A 458 9.80 1.36 21.89
N LYS A 459 8.82 1.18 22.80
CA LYS A 459 8.97 0.27 23.95
C LYS A 459 7.84 -0.76 23.99
N PRO A 460 8.16 -2.06 24.16
CA PRO A 460 7.14 -3.06 24.46
C PRO A 460 6.54 -2.74 25.84
N GLY A 461 5.25 -2.42 25.85
CA GLY A 461 4.45 -2.15 27.03
C GLY A 461 2.97 -2.37 26.70
N PRO A 462 2.09 -2.51 27.70
CA PRO A 462 0.66 -2.66 27.46
C PRO A 462 0.14 -1.42 26.70
N ARG A 463 -0.37 -1.63 25.49
CA ARG A 463 -1.05 -0.59 24.70
C ARG A 463 -2.41 -0.32 25.35
N GLY A 464 -2.79 0.96 25.44
CA GLY A 464 -4.13 1.34 25.88
C GLY A 464 -5.16 1.08 24.78
N ARG A 465 -6.39 1.56 24.94
CA ARG A 465 -7.40 1.58 23.88
C ARG A 465 -7.19 2.84 23.03
N ASN A 466 -7.24 2.72 21.70
CA ASN A 466 -7.06 3.86 20.78
C ASN A 466 -8.01 5.02 21.12
N ALA A 467 -7.54 6.23 20.83
CA ALA A 467 -8.45 7.35 20.57
C ALA A 467 -9.38 7.01 19.40
N ASP A 468 -10.68 7.16 19.61
CA ASP A 468 -11.74 6.80 18.66
C ASP A 468 -12.84 7.87 18.54
N THR A 469 -12.58 9.05 19.10
CA THR A 469 -13.49 10.20 19.08
C THR A 469 -12.96 11.27 18.14
N LEU A 470 -13.87 12.07 17.57
CA LEU A 470 -13.56 13.24 16.75
C LEU A 470 -14.60 14.33 17.07
N PRO A 471 -14.19 15.59 17.36
CA PRO A 471 -12.82 16.00 17.67
C PRO A 471 -12.36 15.45 19.03
N ASP A 472 -11.10 15.04 19.11
CA ASP A 472 -10.41 14.59 20.32
C ASP A 472 -9.37 15.63 20.74
N TYR A 473 -9.38 15.98 22.01
CA TYR A 473 -8.56 17.06 22.55
C TYR A 473 -7.22 16.59 23.14
N GLY A 474 -6.88 15.31 22.99
CA GLY A 474 -5.52 14.84 23.21
C GLY A 474 -4.55 15.59 22.29
N MET A 475 -3.40 15.98 22.83
CA MET A 475 -2.38 16.67 22.05
C MET A 475 -1.44 15.64 21.41
N PRO A 476 -1.37 15.56 20.08
CA PRO A 476 -0.35 14.75 19.44
C PRO A 476 1.03 15.38 19.60
N ARG A 477 2.06 14.59 19.29
CA ARG A 477 3.46 15.01 19.51
C ARG A 477 4.04 15.84 18.37
N PHE A 478 3.41 15.83 17.20
CA PHE A 478 3.93 16.43 15.98
C PHE A 478 5.32 15.90 15.62
N ASP A 479 5.60 14.62 15.87
CA ASP A 479 6.94 14.02 15.84
C ASP A 479 7.19 13.09 14.63
N GLY A 480 6.38 13.24 13.58
CA GLY A 480 6.44 12.42 12.36
C GLY A 480 6.61 13.24 11.08
N ILE A 481 6.09 12.70 9.98
CA ILE A 481 6.28 13.21 8.61
C ILE A 481 4.99 13.62 7.89
N GLY A 482 3.82 13.43 8.50
CA GLY A 482 2.53 13.81 7.93
C GLY A 482 2.21 15.30 8.08
N ALA A 483 0.95 15.64 8.32
CA ALA A 483 0.44 17.01 8.39
C ALA A 483 0.82 17.77 9.67
N ASN A 484 2.09 17.74 10.09
CA ASN A 484 2.53 18.36 11.33
C ASN A 484 2.51 19.90 11.24
N GLU A 485 3.22 20.49 10.26
CA GLU A 485 3.20 21.94 10.05
C GLU A 485 1.90 22.50 9.47
N TYR A 486 0.92 21.64 9.17
CA TYR A 486 -0.40 22.05 8.70
C TYR A 486 -1.05 23.08 9.62
N ILE A 487 -0.89 22.94 10.94
CA ILE A 487 -1.45 23.87 11.94
C ILE A 487 -0.96 25.32 11.73
N VAL A 488 0.25 25.48 11.17
CA VAL A 488 0.81 26.78 10.82
C VAL A 488 0.39 27.18 9.42
N THR A 489 0.59 26.32 8.43
CA THR A 489 0.42 26.69 7.01
C THR A 489 -1.02 26.94 6.61
N VAL A 490 -2.00 26.32 7.30
CA VAL A 490 -3.43 26.65 7.15
C VAL A 490 -3.74 28.10 7.54
N ALA A 491 -3.10 28.60 8.62
CA ALA A 491 -3.30 29.96 9.08
C ALA A 491 -2.73 31.00 8.11
N HIS A 492 -1.77 30.60 7.28
CA HIS A 492 -1.19 31.41 6.21
C HIS A 492 -1.94 31.29 4.88
N GLY A 493 -2.95 30.42 4.78
CA GLY A 493 -3.74 30.23 3.55
C GLY A 493 -2.98 29.55 2.41
N VAL A 494 -1.91 28.82 2.72
CA VAL A 494 -1.03 28.20 1.71
C VAL A 494 -1.25 26.70 1.51
N CYS A 495 -2.18 26.09 2.26
CA CYS A 495 -2.54 24.67 2.14
C CYS A 495 -3.97 24.54 1.61
N ASP A 496 -4.14 23.89 0.46
CA ASP A 496 -5.44 23.71 -0.19
C ASP A 496 -6.17 22.46 0.34
N PHE A 497 -5.43 21.37 0.62
CA PHE A 497 -5.98 20.12 1.16
C PHE A 497 -5.02 19.40 2.13
N ILE A 498 -5.57 18.48 2.93
CA ILE A 498 -4.81 17.39 3.55
C ILE A 498 -5.19 16.05 2.89
N SER A 499 -4.23 15.15 2.73
CA SER A 499 -4.47 13.79 2.26
C SER A 499 -4.93 12.88 3.39
N SER A 500 -5.74 11.89 3.04
CA SER A 500 -6.31 10.92 3.96
C SER A 500 -6.47 9.56 3.30
N VAL A 501 -6.99 8.60 4.07
CA VAL A 501 -7.28 7.21 3.67
C VAL A 501 -6.06 6.28 3.80
N ASP A 502 -4.85 6.80 3.62
CA ASP A 502 -3.61 6.04 3.71
C ASP A 502 -3.05 5.91 5.14
N THR A 503 -3.45 6.74 6.12
CA THR A 503 -3.05 6.63 7.54
C THR A 503 -4.26 6.58 8.49
N PRO A 504 -4.08 6.41 9.82
CA PRO A 504 -5.21 6.27 10.75
C PRO A 504 -6.20 7.44 10.72
N ALA A 505 -7.47 7.14 10.38
CA ALA A 505 -8.53 8.12 10.16
C ALA A 505 -8.70 9.12 11.31
N ILE A 506 -8.61 8.65 12.56
CA ILE A 506 -8.75 9.53 13.73
C ILE A 506 -7.62 10.56 13.81
N TRP A 507 -6.39 10.19 13.44
CA TRP A 507 -5.24 11.10 13.52
C TRP A 507 -5.30 12.18 12.43
N GLU A 508 -5.64 11.79 11.21
CA GLU A 508 -5.80 12.67 10.05
C GLU A 508 -6.94 13.67 10.26
N LEU A 509 -8.14 13.16 10.60
CA LEU A 509 -9.34 13.98 10.69
C LEU A 509 -9.33 14.90 11.90
N ASN A 510 -8.60 14.57 12.97
CA ASN A 510 -8.67 15.36 14.21
C ASN A 510 -8.11 16.78 14.03
N ILE A 511 -6.91 16.90 13.47
CA ILE A 511 -6.30 18.22 13.23
C ILE A 511 -7.17 19.05 12.27
N TRP A 512 -7.73 18.42 11.24
CA TRP A 512 -8.60 19.07 10.28
C TRP A 512 -9.92 19.52 10.91
N TYR A 513 -10.55 18.71 11.77
CA TYR A 513 -11.76 19.10 12.48
C TYR A 513 -11.52 20.30 13.41
N HIS A 514 -10.37 20.36 14.08
CA HIS A 514 -10.02 21.51 14.91
C HIS A 514 -9.82 22.80 14.09
N THR A 515 -9.17 22.72 12.93
CA THR A 515 -8.98 23.90 12.06
C THR A 515 -10.29 24.33 11.39
N LEU A 516 -11.13 23.41 10.92
CA LEU A 516 -12.50 23.71 10.46
C LEU A 516 -13.34 24.39 11.55
N ASN A 517 -13.22 23.91 12.79
CA ASN A 517 -13.89 24.49 13.95
C ASN A 517 -13.41 25.92 14.28
N CYS A 518 -12.20 26.27 13.87
CA CYS A 518 -11.66 27.62 13.91
C CYS A 518 -12.04 28.47 12.69
N GLY A 519 -12.77 27.90 11.73
CA GLY A 519 -13.28 28.58 10.53
C GLY A 519 -12.32 28.57 9.33
N PHE A 520 -11.25 27.78 9.37
CA PHE A 520 -10.46 27.49 8.18
C PHE A 520 -11.26 26.62 7.21
N ARG A 521 -10.90 26.66 5.93
CA ARG A 521 -11.65 26.02 4.85
C ARG A 521 -10.83 25.04 4.00
N THR A 522 -9.72 24.54 4.51
CA THR A 522 -8.92 23.50 3.84
C THR A 522 -9.78 22.27 3.52
N ARG A 523 -9.49 21.62 2.38
CA ARG A 523 -10.20 20.42 1.92
C ARG A 523 -9.55 19.13 2.42
N ILE A 524 -10.23 18.02 2.24
CA ILE A 524 -9.64 16.67 2.31
C ILE A 524 -9.59 16.05 0.92
N SER A 525 -8.57 15.24 0.70
CA SER A 525 -8.40 14.40 -0.48
C SER A 525 -7.94 13.00 -0.06
N GLY A 526 -8.09 12.02 -0.94
CA GLY A 526 -7.83 10.60 -0.68
C GLY A 526 -6.63 10.13 -1.49
N GLU A 527 -5.74 9.38 -0.85
CA GLU A 527 -4.51 8.89 -1.46
C GLU A 527 -4.15 7.49 -0.94
N THR A 528 -3.28 6.79 -1.67
CA THR A 528 -2.77 5.47 -1.23
C THR A 528 -1.33 5.52 -0.74
N ASP A 529 -0.54 6.47 -1.26
CA ASP A 529 0.92 6.48 -1.16
C ASP A 529 1.50 5.11 -1.58
N PHE A 530 1.07 4.65 -2.76
CA PHE A 530 1.52 3.38 -3.30
C PHE A 530 2.97 3.49 -3.81
N PRO A 531 3.88 2.56 -3.48
CA PRO A 531 3.71 1.35 -2.66
C PRO A 531 4.30 1.52 -1.25
N CYS A 532 4.50 2.76 -0.78
CA CYS A 532 5.18 3.09 0.46
C CYS A 532 4.32 2.79 1.69
N ILE A 533 3.12 3.33 1.74
CA ILE A 533 2.18 3.04 2.81
C ILE A 533 1.42 1.76 2.46
N TYR A 534 0.69 1.72 1.36
CA TYR A 534 0.06 0.48 0.90
C TYR A 534 0.77 -0.06 -0.32
N GLY A 535 1.25 -1.29 -0.20
CA GLY A 535 1.95 -1.96 -1.30
C GLY A 535 1.06 -2.82 -2.17
N ASP A 536 -0.23 -2.97 -1.86
CA ASP A 536 -1.06 -4.02 -2.47
C ASP A 536 -1.57 -3.58 -3.84
N LYS A 537 -2.19 -2.40 -3.94
CA LYS A 537 -2.79 -1.86 -5.18
C LYS A 537 -2.76 -0.33 -5.19
N VAL A 538 -2.77 0.30 -6.37
CA VAL A 538 -3.02 1.74 -6.52
C VAL A 538 -4.51 2.02 -6.31
N GLY A 539 -4.85 3.22 -5.83
CA GLY A 539 -6.24 3.61 -5.58
C GLY A 539 -6.91 2.73 -4.53
N LEU A 540 -6.21 2.34 -3.46
CA LEU A 540 -6.86 1.81 -2.25
C LEU A 540 -7.51 2.96 -1.48
N GLY A 541 -6.78 4.06 -1.34
CA GLY A 541 -7.38 5.34 -0.99
C GLY A 541 -7.71 6.13 -2.24
N ARG A 542 -8.94 6.64 -2.31
CA ARG A 542 -9.44 7.37 -3.47
C ARG A 542 -10.11 8.67 -3.06
N VAL A 543 -9.97 9.67 -3.93
CA VAL A 543 -10.88 10.81 -4.00
C VAL A 543 -11.79 10.67 -5.21
N TYR A 544 -13.06 11.00 -5.04
CA TYR A 544 -14.05 11.03 -6.11
C TYR A 544 -14.43 12.47 -6.38
N VAL A 545 -14.12 12.98 -7.56
CA VAL A 545 -14.36 14.37 -7.95
C VAL A 545 -15.52 14.46 -8.92
N LYS A 546 -16.47 15.35 -8.64
CA LYS A 546 -17.57 15.65 -9.55
C LYS A 546 -17.13 16.63 -10.64
N LEU A 547 -17.37 16.28 -11.90
CA LEU A 547 -17.29 17.21 -13.02
C LEU A 547 -18.68 17.69 -13.45
N ASP A 548 -18.72 18.77 -14.23
CA ASP A 548 -19.97 19.29 -14.77
C ASP A 548 -20.62 18.29 -15.74
N GLU A 549 -21.94 18.40 -15.89
CA GLU A 549 -22.66 17.55 -16.82
C GLU A 549 -22.20 17.78 -18.26
N GLY A 550 -21.87 16.70 -18.97
CA GLY A 550 -21.35 16.75 -20.33
C GLY A 550 -19.90 17.21 -20.44
N GLN A 551 -19.19 17.40 -19.32
CA GLN A 551 -17.76 17.69 -19.31
C GLN A 551 -16.94 16.40 -19.33
N ASP A 552 -16.11 16.23 -20.37
CA ASP A 552 -15.16 15.12 -20.45
C ASP A 552 -14.10 15.21 -19.34
N LEU A 553 -13.54 14.06 -18.97
CA LEU A 553 -12.47 14.00 -17.99
C LEU A 553 -11.25 14.81 -18.48
N ASN A 554 -10.91 15.84 -17.73
CA ASN A 554 -9.73 16.65 -17.93
C ASN A 554 -9.04 16.91 -16.59
N PHE A 555 -7.72 16.76 -16.56
CA PHE A 555 -6.94 16.91 -15.32
C PHE A 555 -7.14 18.26 -14.63
N ASP A 556 -7.16 19.37 -15.39
CA ASP A 556 -7.31 20.71 -14.82
C ASP A 556 -8.67 20.89 -14.15
N ALA A 557 -9.74 20.37 -14.75
CA ALA A 557 -11.07 20.39 -14.15
C ALA A 557 -11.12 19.50 -12.88
N TRP A 558 -10.56 18.30 -12.98
CA TRP A 558 -10.51 17.34 -11.88
C TRP A 558 -9.73 17.88 -10.67
N ILE A 559 -8.54 18.44 -10.88
CA ILE A 559 -7.72 18.96 -9.78
C ILE A 559 -8.29 20.26 -9.19
N GLN A 560 -8.99 21.10 -9.98
CA GLN A 560 -9.77 22.20 -9.41
C GLN A 560 -10.94 21.68 -8.57
N GLY A 561 -11.54 20.55 -8.92
CA GLY A 561 -12.54 19.88 -8.09
C GLY A 561 -11.97 19.46 -6.73
N VAL A 562 -10.75 18.92 -6.69
CA VAL A 562 -10.03 18.65 -5.42
C VAL A 562 -9.83 19.94 -4.61
N LYS A 563 -9.29 20.99 -5.23
CA LYS A 563 -9.06 22.30 -4.60
C LYS A 563 -10.34 22.91 -4.02
N ASN A 564 -11.43 22.85 -4.78
CA ASN A 564 -12.72 23.41 -4.38
C ASN A 564 -13.46 22.52 -3.38
N GLY A 565 -13.04 21.26 -3.24
CA GLY A 565 -13.69 20.25 -2.40
C GLY A 565 -14.98 19.73 -3.03
N ARG A 566 -15.11 19.76 -4.37
CA ARG A 566 -16.23 19.13 -5.11
C ARG A 566 -16.02 17.61 -5.17
N SER A 567 -15.77 17.03 -4.01
CA SER A 567 -15.27 15.67 -3.85
C SER A 567 -15.59 15.05 -2.48
N TYR A 568 -15.55 13.73 -2.45
CA TYR A 568 -15.48 12.92 -1.22
C TYR A 568 -14.32 11.91 -1.33
N VAL A 569 -13.92 11.34 -0.20
CA VAL A 569 -12.80 10.39 -0.12
C VAL A 569 -13.27 9.08 0.52
N GLY A 570 -12.57 7.99 0.24
CA GLY A 570 -12.81 6.71 0.91
C GLY A 570 -12.02 5.53 0.33
N ASP A 571 -12.31 4.36 0.87
CA ASP A 571 -11.75 3.05 0.46
C ASP A 571 -12.38 2.49 -0.85
N GLY A 572 -13.31 3.23 -1.45
CA GLY A 572 -14.07 2.83 -2.65
C GLY A 572 -15.12 1.75 -2.41
N MET A 573 -15.32 1.29 -1.16
CA MET A 573 -16.40 0.38 -0.76
C MET A 573 -17.61 1.13 -0.19
N SER A 574 -17.45 2.43 0.06
CA SER A 574 -18.49 3.36 0.49
C SER A 574 -18.50 4.63 -0.36
N HIS A 575 -19.69 5.10 -0.72
CA HIS A 575 -19.88 6.31 -1.53
C HIS A 575 -20.90 7.23 -0.88
N ILE A 576 -20.55 8.52 -0.80
CA ILE A 576 -21.44 9.59 -0.37
C ILE A 576 -21.46 10.64 -1.48
N ILE A 577 -22.52 10.64 -2.27
CA ILE A 577 -22.61 11.35 -3.55
C ILE A 577 -23.60 12.51 -3.42
N ASN A 578 -23.36 13.60 -4.15
CA ASN A 578 -24.29 14.73 -4.28
C ASN A 578 -24.68 15.41 -2.95
N LEU A 579 -23.74 15.56 -2.01
CA LEU A 579 -24.01 16.30 -0.77
C LEU A 579 -24.45 17.74 -1.06
N LYS A 580 -25.60 18.10 -0.50
CA LYS A 580 -26.23 19.41 -0.62
C LYS A 580 -26.79 19.86 0.72
N VAL A 581 -26.71 21.17 0.98
CA VAL A 581 -27.43 21.86 2.06
C VAL A 581 -28.28 22.96 1.41
N ASP A 582 -29.60 22.84 1.52
CA ASP A 582 -30.59 23.64 0.78
C ASP A 582 -30.33 23.67 -0.73
N ASP A 583 -29.93 24.83 -1.27
CA ASP A 583 -29.63 25.05 -2.67
C ASP A 583 -28.14 24.93 -3.01
N VAL A 584 -27.26 24.73 -2.02
CA VAL A 584 -25.80 24.70 -2.18
C VAL A 584 -25.27 23.27 -2.20
N ALA A 585 -24.64 22.86 -3.29
CA ALA A 585 -23.93 21.58 -3.40
C ALA A 585 -22.45 21.71 -2.97
N VAL A 586 -21.88 20.61 -2.48
CA VAL A 586 -20.48 20.58 -2.03
C VAL A 586 -19.54 20.92 -3.19
N GLY A 587 -18.64 21.88 -2.97
CA GLY A 587 -17.66 22.34 -3.95
C GLY A 587 -18.22 23.28 -5.03
N GLU A 588 -19.51 23.63 -4.97
CA GLU A 588 -20.15 24.59 -5.87
C GLU A 588 -20.32 25.95 -5.18
N PRO A 589 -20.33 27.07 -5.92
CA PRO A 589 -20.58 28.38 -5.35
C PRO A 589 -22.02 28.51 -4.86
N GLY A 590 -22.20 29.04 -3.65
CA GLY A 590 -23.53 29.45 -3.18
C GLY A 590 -23.99 30.77 -3.78
N SER A 591 -25.12 31.30 -3.29
CA SER A 591 -25.70 32.57 -3.77
C SER A 591 -24.76 33.77 -3.66
N GLY A 592 -23.85 33.78 -2.67
CA GLY A 592 -22.79 34.77 -2.51
C GLY A 592 -21.54 34.56 -3.38
N GLY A 593 -21.50 33.54 -4.23
CA GLY A 593 -20.36 33.21 -5.09
C GLY A 593 -19.19 32.52 -4.36
N ILE A 594 -19.33 32.23 -3.07
CA ILE A 594 -18.30 31.55 -2.27
C ILE A 594 -18.51 30.03 -2.35
N ILE A 595 -17.43 29.29 -2.61
CA ILE A 595 -17.44 27.83 -2.76
C ILE A 595 -17.90 27.14 -1.47
N SER A 596 -18.86 26.22 -1.63
CA SER A 596 -19.51 25.44 -0.58
C SER A 596 -20.14 26.29 0.53
N GLN A 597 -20.62 27.51 0.25
CA GLN A 597 -21.17 28.38 1.28
C GLN A 597 -22.68 28.57 1.15
N LEU A 598 -23.40 28.33 2.24
CA LEU A 598 -24.79 28.73 2.44
C LEU A 598 -24.86 29.88 3.45
N ASP A 599 -25.57 30.96 3.11
CA ASP A 599 -25.74 32.12 3.99
C ASP A 599 -27.14 32.14 4.62
N LEU A 600 -27.19 32.19 5.95
CA LEU A 600 -28.41 32.35 6.73
C LEU A 600 -28.41 33.72 7.43
N GLU A 601 -29.47 34.50 7.26
CA GLU A 601 -29.60 35.80 7.94
C GLU A 601 -29.66 35.66 9.47
N LYS A 602 -30.19 34.54 9.96
CA LYS A 602 -30.35 34.21 11.38
C LYS A 602 -30.35 32.69 11.56
N PRO A 603 -30.15 32.18 12.79
CA PRO A 603 -30.31 30.75 13.07
C PRO A 603 -31.62 30.18 12.52
N GLY A 604 -31.57 28.99 11.93
CA GLY A 604 -32.69 28.42 11.18
C GLY A 604 -32.54 26.93 10.89
N SER A 605 -33.55 26.35 10.25
CA SER A 605 -33.50 24.97 9.73
C SER A 605 -32.95 24.98 8.31
N VAL A 606 -32.12 23.99 7.99
CA VAL A 606 -31.61 23.72 6.64
C VAL A 606 -31.91 22.27 6.28
N LYS A 607 -32.14 21.99 5.00
CA LYS A 607 -32.31 20.64 4.48
C LYS A 607 -30.97 20.09 3.99
N VAL A 608 -30.53 18.97 4.54
CA VAL A 608 -29.35 18.24 4.08
C VAL A 608 -29.80 17.06 3.24
N SER A 609 -29.26 16.90 2.03
CA SER A 609 -29.53 15.77 1.16
C SER A 609 -28.27 15.21 0.52
N PHE A 610 -28.21 13.90 0.36
CA PHE A 610 -27.12 13.20 -0.32
C PHE A 610 -27.58 11.78 -0.68
N ASP A 611 -26.81 11.13 -1.54
CA ASP A 611 -26.96 9.72 -1.86
C ASP A 611 -25.88 8.91 -1.12
N ALA A 612 -26.26 7.79 -0.51
CA ALA A 612 -25.31 6.88 0.14
C ALA A 612 -25.40 5.46 -0.42
N ALA A 613 -24.24 4.84 -0.63
CA ALA A 613 -24.09 3.43 -0.96
C ALA A 613 -22.89 2.84 -0.22
N ALA A 614 -22.97 1.57 0.17
CA ALA A 614 -21.85 0.84 0.74
C ALA A 614 -21.92 -0.63 0.34
N MET A 615 -20.79 -1.32 0.35
CA MET A 615 -20.70 -2.75 0.05
C MET A 615 -19.97 -3.51 1.16
N LEU A 616 -20.67 -4.46 1.78
CA LEU A 616 -20.10 -5.46 2.68
C LEU A 616 -20.42 -6.85 2.17
N GLN A 617 -19.50 -7.80 2.39
CA GLN A 617 -19.84 -9.21 2.26
C GLN A 617 -20.98 -9.58 3.23
N ALA A 618 -21.86 -10.48 2.80
CA ALA A 618 -23.01 -10.84 3.62
C ALA A 618 -22.59 -11.49 4.94
N GLU A 619 -21.61 -12.38 4.87
CA GLU A 619 -20.98 -13.02 6.02
C GLU A 619 -19.51 -12.62 6.08
N GLN A 620 -18.98 -12.47 7.30
CA GLN A 620 -17.57 -12.18 7.46
C GLN A 620 -16.72 -13.44 7.21
N ASN A 621 -15.59 -13.27 6.54
CA ASN A 621 -14.55 -14.28 6.43
C ASN A 621 -13.44 -14.00 7.46
N GLU A 622 -12.38 -14.80 7.47
CA GLU A 622 -11.27 -14.63 8.42
C GLU A 622 -10.59 -13.27 8.29
N TYR A 623 -10.36 -12.80 7.05
CA TYR A 623 -9.77 -11.50 6.79
C TYR A 623 -10.68 -10.35 7.25
N THR A 624 -11.97 -10.36 6.90
CA THR A 624 -12.86 -9.26 7.28
C THR A 624 -13.12 -9.20 8.78
N ARG A 625 -13.11 -10.36 9.48
CA ARG A 625 -13.08 -10.39 10.95
C ARG A 625 -11.79 -9.79 11.51
N SER A 626 -10.62 -10.16 10.98
CA SER A 626 -9.35 -9.65 11.49
C SER A 626 -9.23 -8.13 11.31
N VAL A 627 -9.71 -7.57 10.19
CA VAL A 627 -9.76 -6.12 9.97
C VAL A 627 -10.66 -5.43 11.00
N ARG A 628 -11.83 -6.00 11.27
CA ARG A 628 -12.80 -5.45 12.24
C ARG A 628 -12.23 -5.42 13.66
N ASP A 629 -11.54 -6.49 14.06
CA ASP A 629 -11.04 -6.67 15.42
C ASP A 629 -9.70 -5.95 15.67
N SER A 630 -9.00 -5.55 14.60
CA SER A 630 -7.74 -4.81 14.68
C SER A 630 -7.95 -3.38 15.18
N ARG A 631 -6.92 -2.78 15.78
CA ARG A 631 -6.98 -1.39 16.24
C ARG A 631 -7.16 -0.42 15.07
N LEU A 632 -7.74 0.76 15.31
CA LEU A 632 -7.91 1.81 14.28
C LEU A 632 -6.58 2.38 13.75
N ASP A 633 -5.48 2.17 14.49
CA ASP A 633 -4.12 2.53 14.10
C ASP A 633 -3.32 1.36 13.49
N GLU A 634 -4.01 0.28 13.11
CA GLU A 634 -3.47 -0.88 12.40
C GLU A 634 -4.09 -0.99 11.00
N LYS A 635 -3.31 -1.45 10.01
CA LYS A 635 -3.77 -1.55 8.62
C LYS A 635 -4.80 -2.68 8.44
N PRO A 636 -5.77 -2.53 7.53
CA PRO A 636 -6.09 -1.31 6.80
C PRO A 636 -6.72 -0.27 7.75
N TYR A 637 -6.27 0.98 7.63
CA TYR A 637 -6.69 2.06 8.52
C TYR A 637 -8.12 2.52 8.23
N TRP A 638 -8.41 2.72 6.94
CA TRP A 638 -9.73 3.00 6.43
C TRP A 638 -10.29 1.74 5.78
N HIS A 639 -11.42 1.25 6.28
CA HIS A 639 -12.06 0.04 5.77
C HIS A 639 -13.51 -0.10 6.25
N ILE A 640 -14.44 -0.37 5.35
CA ILE A 640 -15.88 -0.53 5.62
C ILE A 640 -16.23 -1.59 6.66
N GLU A 641 -15.45 -2.68 6.78
CA GLU A 641 -15.68 -3.70 7.81
C GLU A 641 -15.55 -3.17 9.24
N ARG A 642 -14.80 -2.09 9.46
CA ARG A 642 -14.72 -1.41 10.77
C ARG A 642 -16.02 -0.68 11.12
N SER A 643 -16.85 -0.38 10.13
CA SER A 643 -18.15 0.27 10.29
C SER A 643 -19.31 -0.71 10.44
N ARG A 644 -19.06 -2.04 10.37
CA ARG A 644 -20.11 -3.07 10.48
C ARG A 644 -20.77 -3.08 11.86
N ILE A 645 -22.10 -3.02 11.87
CA ILE A 645 -22.92 -3.07 13.10
C ILE A 645 -23.25 -4.53 13.46
N GLY A 646 -22.73 -5.00 14.60
CA GLY A 646 -22.96 -6.39 15.06
C GLY A 646 -22.60 -7.42 13.98
N ASP A 647 -23.40 -8.48 13.84
CA ASP A 647 -23.21 -9.48 12.78
C ASP A 647 -24.00 -9.16 11.50
N THR A 648 -24.54 -7.94 11.40
CA THR A 648 -25.36 -7.50 10.26
C THR A 648 -24.49 -7.00 9.11
N ARG A 649 -25.11 -6.62 7.98
CA ARG A 649 -24.48 -5.85 6.90
C ARG A 649 -24.78 -4.35 7.00
N ASN A 650 -25.29 -3.87 8.13
CA ASN A 650 -25.60 -2.46 8.30
C ASN A 650 -24.33 -1.68 8.65
N VAL A 651 -24.27 -0.44 8.15
CA VAL A 651 -23.22 0.53 8.46
C VAL A 651 -23.85 1.88 8.82
N PRO A 652 -23.27 2.65 9.75
CA PRO A 652 -23.77 3.97 10.12
C PRO A 652 -23.35 5.01 9.07
N VAL A 653 -24.31 5.81 8.64
CA VAL A 653 -24.09 7.05 7.90
C VAL A 653 -24.34 8.21 8.84
N GLU A 654 -23.33 9.07 9.02
CA GLU A 654 -23.36 10.15 10.01
C GLU A 654 -23.31 11.52 9.33
N ILE A 655 -24.22 12.41 9.72
CA ILE A 655 -24.11 13.84 9.39
C ILE A 655 -23.39 14.53 10.54
N ILE A 656 -22.31 15.23 10.20
CA ILE A 656 -21.41 15.91 11.13
C ILE A 656 -21.66 17.41 11.06
N VAL A 657 -21.84 18.05 12.22
CA VAL A 657 -21.95 19.50 12.35
C VAL A 657 -20.91 19.98 13.36
N ASN A 658 -19.95 20.78 12.89
CA ASN A 658 -18.83 21.27 13.73
C ASN A 658 -18.02 20.17 14.44
N GLY A 659 -17.88 19.03 13.79
CA GLY A 659 -17.13 17.87 14.28
C GLY A 659 -17.95 16.89 15.11
N GLU A 660 -19.15 17.26 15.51
CA GLU A 660 -20.05 16.43 16.32
C GLU A 660 -21.07 15.72 15.43
N VAL A 661 -21.43 14.48 15.78
CA VAL A 661 -22.48 13.72 15.08
C VAL A 661 -23.84 14.34 15.40
N ALA A 662 -24.51 14.87 14.38
CA ALA A 662 -25.85 15.45 14.49
C ALA A 662 -26.96 14.43 14.19
N VAL A 663 -26.71 13.51 13.26
CA VAL A 663 -27.63 12.44 12.85
C VAL A 663 -26.81 11.18 12.56
N THR A 664 -27.34 10.02 12.96
CA THR A 664 -26.87 8.71 12.55
C THR A 664 -28.05 7.96 11.95
N GLU A 665 -27.88 7.43 10.74
CA GLU A 665 -28.86 6.58 10.06
C GLU A 665 -28.15 5.32 9.55
N GLU A 666 -28.75 4.16 9.75
CA GLU A 666 -28.17 2.89 9.28
C GLU A 666 -28.59 2.61 7.83
N ILE A 667 -27.63 2.20 6.99
CA ILE A 667 -27.94 1.66 5.67
C ILE A 667 -27.47 0.22 5.55
N LEU A 668 -28.21 -0.57 4.78
CA LEU A 668 -27.77 -1.90 4.38
C LEU A 668 -26.67 -1.79 3.30
N ALA A 669 -25.47 -2.29 3.59
CA ALA A 669 -24.34 -2.25 2.66
C ALA A 669 -24.42 -3.34 1.57
N ASP A 670 -25.43 -3.21 0.70
CA ASP A 670 -25.75 -4.11 -0.41
C ASP A 670 -25.39 -3.55 -1.81
N GLY A 671 -24.64 -2.46 -1.86
CA GLY A 671 -24.25 -1.76 -3.09
C GLY A 671 -25.32 -0.85 -3.68
N LYS A 672 -26.53 -0.78 -3.09
CA LYS A 672 -27.59 0.10 -3.61
C LYS A 672 -27.42 1.54 -3.12
N GLN A 673 -27.55 2.48 -4.05
CA GLN A 673 -27.62 3.90 -3.74
C GLN A 673 -28.99 4.27 -3.14
N ARG A 674 -28.96 5.05 -2.05
CA ARG A 674 -30.15 5.49 -1.32
C ARG A 674 -30.10 7.01 -1.14
N LEU A 675 -31.17 7.68 -1.54
CA LEU A 675 -31.37 9.10 -1.23
C LEU A 675 -31.64 9.25 0.27
N MET A 676 -30.94 10.17 0.90
CA MET A 676 -31.07 10.51 2.31
C MET A 676 -31.37 12.00 2.45
N GLU A 677 -32.35 12.35 3.27
CA GLU A 677 -32.80 13.74 3.47
C GLU A 677 -33.12 14.00 4.94
N PHE A 678 -32.60 15.11 5.48
CA PHE A 678 -32.76 15.47 6.88
C PHE A 678 -32.91 16.97 7.07
N ASP A 679 -33.76 17.38 8.02
CA ASP A 679 -33.83 18.76 8.48
C ASP A 679 -32.91 18.97 9.69
N LEU A 680 -31.97 19.90 9.59
CA LEU A 680 -31.03 20.25 10.65
C LEU A 680 -31.23 21.68 11.13
N THR A 681 -31.29 21.86 12.46
CA THR A 681 -31.31 23.20 13.06
C THR A 681 -29.90 23.74 13.25
N ILE A 682 -29.57 24.82 12.54
CA ILE A 682 -28.28 25.52 12.63
C ILE A 682 -28.42 26.72 13.57
N LYS A 683 -27.77 26.61 14.73
CA LYS A 683 -27.82 27.63 15.80
C LYS A 683 -26.80 28.76 15.64
N LYS A 684 -25.72 28.50 14.90
CA LYS A 684 -24.59 29.40 14.66
C LYS A 684 -23.85 28.95 13.42
N SER A 685 -22.95 29.78 12.90
CA SER A 685 -22.11 29.43 11.76
C SER A 685 -21.42 28.10 11.99
N SER A 686 -21.61 27.18 11.05
CA SER A 686 -21.21 25.78 11.19
C SER A 686 -20.71 25.22 9.87
N TRP A 687 -19.88 24.19 9.93
CA TRP A 687 -19.62 23.34 8.76
C TRP A 687 -20.40 22.04 8.90
N ILE A 688 -20.87 21.50 7.78
CA ILE A 688 -21.65 20.27 7.66
C ILE A 688 -20.94 19.32 6.71
N ALA A 689 -20.70 18.09 7.13
CA ALA A 689 -20.15 17.01 6.29
C ALA A 689 -20.89 15.69 6.56
N VAL A 690 -20.65 14.69 5.73
CA VAL A 690 -21.22 13.35 5.91
C VAL A 690 -20.09 12.32 5.87
N ARG A 691 -20.20 11.26 6.67
CA ARG A 691 -19.22 10.18 6.71
C ARG A 691 -19.84 8.82 6.97
N ILE A 692 -19.11 7.78 6.59
CA ILE A 692 -19.22 6.42 7.12
C ILE A 692 -17.85 6.15 7.73
N LEU A 693 -17.69 6.25 9.06
CA LEU A 693 -16.38 6.20 9.69
C LEU A 693 -15.91 4.75 9.90
N PRO A 694 -14.68 4.34 9.53
CA PRO A 694 -13.63 5.06 8.80
C PRO A 694 -13.52 4.60 7.33
N SER A 695 -14.62 4.56 6.58
CA SER A 695 -14.65 4.12 5.18
C SER A 695 -14.79 5.26 4.17
N ALA A 696 -15.56 6.32 4.48
CA ALA A 696 -15.74 7.47 3.59
C ALA A 696 -16.01 8.78 4.34
N HIS A 697 -15.63 9.91 3.75
CA HIS A 697 -15.90 11.26 4.27
C HIS A 697 -16.04 12.29 3.14
N THR A 698 -17.03 13.18 3.21
CA THR A 698 -17.20 14.27 2.24
C THR A 698 -16.35 15.50 2.59
N ASN A 699 -16.06 16.36 1.63
CA ASN A 699 -15.73 17.74 1.97
C ASN A 699 -16.95 18.47 2.59
N PRO A 700 -16.75 19.53 3.39
CA PRO A 700 -17.83 20.22 4.09
C PRO A 700 -18.54 21.30 3.24
N ILE A 701 -19.80 21.54 3.57
CA ILE A 701 -20.53 22.77 3.25
C ILE A 701 -20.50 23.70 4.48
N PHE A 702 -20.19 24.97 4.27
CA PHE A 702 -20.05 25.99 5.30
C PHE A 702 -21.32 26.82 5.35
N VAL A 703 -22.04 26.73 6.46
CA VAL A 703 -23.23 27.54 6.73
C VAL A 703 -22.81 28.75 7.55
N GLU A 704 -22.84 29.94 6.95
CA GLU A 704 -22.56 31.20 7.62
C GLU A 704 -23.85 31.80 8.15
N VAL A 705 -23.91 32.11 9.45
CA VAL A 705 -25.10 32.67 10.10
C VAL A 705 -24.82 34.10 10.52
N ASP A 706 -25.68 35.04 10.13
CA ASP A 706 -25.57 36.46 10.50
C ASP A 706 -24.20 37.07 10.13
N ARG A 707 -23.64 36.61 9.00
CA ARG A 707 -22.32 37.00 8.48
C ARG A 707 -21.17 36.83 9.48
N LYS A 708 -21.31 35.88 10.42
CA LYS A 708 -20.29 35.58 11.42
C LYS A 708 -19.44 34.40 10.96
N PRO A 709 -18.12 34.44 11.15
CA PRO A 709 -17.29 33.30 10.81
C PRO A 709 -17.60 32.09 11.71
N ILE A 710 -17.22 30.91 11.26
CA ILE A 710 -17.34 29.69 12.06
C ILE A 710 -16.41 29.77 13.26
N ARG A 711 -17.00 29.67 14.45
CA ARG A 711 -16.34 29.63 15.76
C ARG A 711 -17.01 28.54 16.58
N ALA A 712 -16.67 27.29 16.27
CA ALA A 712 -17.41 26.13 16.76
C ALA A 712 -17.30 25.97 18.28
N ASN A 713 -16.11 26.10 18.86
CA ASN A 713 -15.92 26.08 20.31
C ASN A 713 -14.52 26.58 20.72
N LYS A 714 -14.42 27.13 21.94
CA LYS A 714 -13.14 27.63 22.50
C LYS A 714 -12.10 26.54 22.65
N ARG A 715 -12.53 25.30 22.90
CA ARG A 715 -11.62 24.18 23.17
C ARG A 715 -10.80 23.80 21.93
N SER A 716 -11.38 23.87 20.73
CA SER A 716 -10.66 23.68 19.46
C SER A 716 -9.67 24.81 19.20
N ALA A 717 -10.07 26.07 19.44
CA ALA A 717 -9.15 27.20 19.29
C ALA A 717 -7.96 27.12 20.26
N GLN A 718 -8.21 26.72 21.52
CA GLN A 718 -7.15 26.46 22.49
C GLN A 718 -6.25 25.29 22.05
N TRP A 719 -6.85 24.19 21.59
CA TRP A 719 -6.10 23.05 21.06
C TRP A 719 -5.18 23.48 19.90
N CYS A 720 -5.65 24.33 18.98
CA CYS A 720 -4.82 24.84 17.89
C CYS A 720 -3.64 25.70 18.39
N ILE A 721 -3.83 26.53 19.42
CA ILE A 721 -2.75 27.31 20.05
C ILE A 721 -1.68 26.38 20.62
N ASP A 722 -2.11 25.38 21.39
CA ASP A 722 -1.23 24.41 22.03
C ASP A 722 -0.51 23.52 20.99
N ALA A 723 -1.19 23.21 19.88
CA ALA A 723 -0.64 22.49 18.74
C ALA A 723 0.46 23.27 18.02
N VAL A 724 0.32 24.60 17.84
CA VAL A 724 1.39 25.44 17.26
C VAL A 724 2.65 25.39 18.14
N ASP A 725 2.50 25.51 19.46
CA ASP A 725 3.63 25.42 20.40
C ASP A 725 4.29 24.04 20.38
N THR A 726 3.48 22.98 20.38
CA THR A 726 3.97 21.59 20.35
C THR A 726 4.70 21.29 19.05
N CYS A 727 4.15 21.70 17.91
CA CYS A 727 4.78 21.57 16.60
C CYS A 727 6.12 22.32 16.57
N TRP A 728 6.17 23.58 17.02
CA TRP A 728 7.42 24.36 17.04
C TRP A 728 8.51 23.63 17.83
N ASN A 729 8.18 23.19 19.05
CA ASN A 729 9.12 22.50 19.93
C ASN A 729 9.61 21.18 19.34
N SER A 730 8.76 20.48 18.57
CA SER A 730 9.15 19.24 17.90
C SER A 730 10.01 19.46 16.65
N LYS A 731 9.82 20.56 15.92
CA LYS A 731 10.43 20.74 14.58
C LYS A 731 11.64 21.68 14.55
N VAL A 732 11.70 22.68 15.42
CA VAL A 732 12.71 23.76 15.37
C VAL A 732 14.17 23.26 15.28
N GLY A 733 14.48 22.12 15.92
CA GLY A 733 15.83 21.56 15.93
C GLY A 733 16.35 21.15 14.55
N GLN A 734 15.45 20.85 13.61
CA GLN A 734 15.78 20.41 12.25
C GLN A 734 15.60 21.51 11.20
N ILE A 735 15.01 22.66 11.57
CA ILE A 735 14.99 23.85 10.70
C ILE A 735 16.39 24.46 10.65
N SER A 736 16.86 24.78 9.45
CA SER A 736 18.17 25.38 9.20
C SER A 736 18.32 26.70 9.95
N GLU A 737 19.53 26.98 10.44
CA GLU A 737 19.77 28.16 11.28
C GLU A 737 19.40 29.48 10.58
N ALA A 738 19.66 29.57 9.26
CA ALA A 738 19.33 30.73 8.44
C ALA A 738 17.82 30.95 8.28
N GLU A 739 17.01 29.89 8.30
CA GLU A 739 15.56 29.97 8.08
C GLU A 739 14.75 30.08 9.38
N ARG A 740 15.33 29.71 10.53
CA ARG A 740 14.67 29.74 11.85
C ARG A 740 13.98 31.07 12.19
N PRO A 741 14.54 32.27 11.92
CA PRO A 741 13.85 33.51 12.22
C PRO A 741 12.56 33.69 11.41
N ALA A 742 12.58 33.34 10.12
CA ALA A 742 11.41 33.41 9.26
C ALA A 742 10.37 32.36 9.64
N ALA A 743 10.82 31.15 9.99
CA ALA A 743 9.96 30.09 10.50
C ALA A 743 9.27 30.50 11.80
N LYS A 744 10.04 31.01 12.77
CA LYS A 744 9.49 31.46 14.06
C LYS A 744 8.42 32.53 13.87
N LEU A 745 8.68 33.53 13.03
CA LEU A 745 7.70 34.57 12.73
C LEU A 745 6.39 34.00 12.18
N ALA A 746 6.46 33.02 11.27
CA ALA A 746 5.27 32.39 10.72
C ALA A 746 4.47 31.58 11.76
N TYR A 747 5.16 30.87 12.67
CA TYR A 747 4.53 30.17 13.79
C TYR A 747 3.86 31.15 14.76
N ASP A 748 4.52 32.26 15.10
CA ASP A 748 3.96 33.29 15.98
C ASP A 748 2.71 33.93 15.36
N GLN A 749 2.75 34.24 14.06
CA GLN A 749 1.58 34.75 13.33
C GLN A 749 0.41 33.75 13.32
N ALA A 750 0.68 32.45 13.14
CA ALA A 750 -0.35 31.43 13.21
C ALA A 750 -0.96 31.38 14.62
N LYS A 751 -0.14 31.41 15.67
CA LYS A 751 -0.57 31.43 17.07
C LYS A 751 -1.47 32.64 17.37
N ASP A 752 -1.07 33.85 16.93
CA ASP A 752 -1.83 35.08 17.12
C ASP A 752 -3.22 35.00 16.45
N ILE A 753 -3.30 34.38 15.27
CA ILE A 753 -4.57 34.13 14.58
C ILE A 753 -5.48 33.23 15.43
N TYR A 754 -4.98 32.12 15.95
CA TYR A 754 -5.77 31.23 16.82
C TYR A 754 -6.16 31.88 18.14
N GLN A 755 -5.29 32.70 18.75
CA GLN A 755 -5.61 33.48 19.95
C GLN A 755 -6.74 34.48 19.72
N LYS A 756 -6.74 35.16 18.56
CA LYS A 756 -7.84 36.02 18.16
C LYS A 756 -9.14 35.21 17.97
N ILE A 757 -9.06 34.06 17.30
CA ILE A 757 -10.21 33.15 17.13
C ILE A 757 -10.76 32.70 18.49
N LEU A 758 -9.90 32.37 19.45
CA LEU A 758 -10.29 32.00 20.82
C LEU A 758 -11.04 33.14 21.53
N ALA A 759 -10.53 34.38 21.42
CA ALA A 759 -11.15 35.56 22.00
C ALA A 759 -12.51 35.91 21.36
N ASP A 760 -12.62 35.73 20.04
CA ASP A 760 -13.83 35.98 19.25
C ASP A 760 -14.88 34.87 19.40
N THR A 761 -14.50 33.69 19.91
CA THR A 761 -15.42 32.57 20.09
C THR A 761 -16.33 32.85 21.28
N PRO A 762 -17.67 32.77 21.13
CA PRO A 762 -18.62 33.02 22.21
C PRO A 762 -18.44 32.08 23.41
#